data_AF-A0A496WNE2-F1
#
_entry.id   AF-A0A496WNE2-F1
#
_cell.length_a   1.000
_cell.length_b   1.000
_cell.length_c   1.000
_cell.angle_alpha   90.00
_cell.angle_beta   90.00
_cell.angle_gamma   90.00
#
_symmetry.space_group_name_H-M   'P 1'
#
loop_
_entity.id
_entity.type
_entity.pdbx_description
1 polymer ?
#
loop_
_entity_poly.entity_id
_entity_poly.type
_entity_poly.pdbx_seq_one_letter_code
_entity_poly.pdbx_strand_id
1 'polypeptide(L)'
;DALVTYVNFPTTEYLQLPFLDFQCFNVYLESREILANYLARLQNLVGEQPLVMAEIGLDSRRNGVDAQGSSLDWQVRTAFAEGCAGTFIFAWTDEWYRGGSDIEDWDFGLTTRSREPKPALAVVSKAFTEVPFAGDRNWPKISVVVCSYNGSATIRDTMEGLTTLDYPNYEVVVINDGSTDATPDIVSEYNFKLISTENRGLSNARNTGWQESSGEIIAYIDDDAYPDPHWLQFLAHTYLTTDFVGVGGPNLAPAGDGPIADCIYNSPGGPVQVLITDREAEHVPGCNMSFRRDALAKIGGFDPRYRAAGDDVDICWRIQQEVGKIGFHAAAMDWHHRRNSIWTYWKQQQGYGKAESLLEEKWPEKYNTAGHFSWTGRLYGSGMTEALRFSRSRVYGGSGGSALFQSIYEPAAGLITSLPLMPEWFFVIGILATLSLLGLSWPPLLWFTPLLILAIAAPITQAIISATKAVFPTPRPNRGERIKLRAITAMLHLIQPLARLIGRLRHGLTPWRLKSNRRMTFRCSATPTLWFETWQDPIAMLGQISDKLKHNGGTSQPGNDLDVWDLEVRGGLFGSARINMAVEEHGAGKQNFKFRVRPQLAPWGVIIAVLFGVITLLSALDGAWLATLMTAIFSTWLLTMGLRDSGVAIADAEKAIEDVGATSNVNESET
;
A
#
# COMPACT_ATOMS: atom_id res chain seq x y z
N ASP A 1 20.99 28.63 -16.15
CA ASP A 1 19.89 27.99 -15.40
C ASP A 1 20.00 28.37 -13.93
N ALA A 2 18.89 28.62 -13.27
CA ALA A 2 18.84 28.94 -11.84
C ALA A 2 17.83 27.99 -11.18
N LEU A 3 18.16 27.48 -9.99
CA LEU A 3 17.23 26.67 -9.21
C LEU A 3 16.11 27.56 -8.66
N VAL A 4 14.89 27.01 -8.63
CA VAL A 4 13.69 27.68 -8.18
C VAL A 4 13.10 26.91 -7.00
N THR A 5 12.86 27.63 -5.91
CA THR A 5 12.12 27.11 -4.76
C THR A 5 11.12 28.14 -4.25
N TYR A 6 10.25 27.72 -3.35
CA TYR A 6 9.32 28.53 -2.58
C TYR A 6 9.42 28.10 -1.12
N VAL A 7 9.63 29.07 -0.22
CA VAL A 7 9.71 28.79 1.21
C VAL A 7 8.30 28.72 1.78
N ASN A 8 7.88 27.52 2.16
CA ASN A 8 6.62 27.24 2.80
C ASN A 8 6.69 27.49 4.31
N PHE A 9 5.52 27.77 4.88
CA PHE A 9 5.29 27.71 6.33
C PHE A 9 4.41 26.49 6.62
N PRO A 10 4.34 25.99 7.88
CA PRO A 10 3.46 24.88 8.24
C PRO A 10 1.99 25.08 7.78
N THR A 11 1.54 26.33 7.73
CA THR A 11 0.19 26.68 7.24
C THR A 11 0.03 26.54 5.73
N THR A 12 1.07 26.26 4.95
CA THR A 12 1.00 26.06 3.49
C THR A 12 1.48 24.69 3.05
N GLU A 13 1.58 23.71 3.96
CA GLU A 13 1.93 22.29 3.69
C GLU A 13 1.14 21.65 2.53
N TYR A 14 -0.04 22.19 2.25
CA TYR A 14 -0.92 21.68 1.21
C TYR A 14 -0.65 22.24 -0.19
N LEU A 15 0.21 23.26 -0.32
CA LEU A 15 0.50 23.92 -1.58
C LEU A 15 1.60 23.16 -2.32
N GLN A 16 1.21 22.37 -3.31
CA GLN A 16 2.15 21.68 -4.20
C GLN A 16 2.35 22.48 -5.49
N LEU A 17 3.59 22.90 -5.73
CA LEU A 17 4.00 23.66 -6.91
C LEU A 17 4.89 22.79 -7.81
N PRO A 18 4.39 22.28 -8.94
CA PRO A 18 5.08 21.26 -9.74
C PRO A 18 6.29 21.79 -10.53
N PHE A 19 6.62 23.08 -10.40
CA PHE A 19 7.72 23.73 -11.10
C PHE A 19 8.94 24.00 -10.21
N LEU A 20 8.89 23.62 -8.92
CA LEU A 20 10.01 23.80 -7.99
C LEU A 20 11.05 22.68 -8.17
N ASP A 21 12.33 23.03 -8.05
CA ASP A 21 13.44 22.05 -8.10
C ASP A 21 13.64 21.36 -6.74
N PHE A 22 13.30 22.05 -5.65
CA PHE A 22 13.33 21.55 -4.28
C PHE A 22 12.31 22.32 -3.42
N GLN A 23 11.90 21.76 -2.29
CA GLN A 23 10.96 22.41 -1.37
C GLN A 23 11.64 22.85 -0.08
N CYS A 24 11.23 24.02 0.39
CA CYS A 24 11.72 24.60 1.62
C CYS A 24 10.62 24.81 2.64
N PHE A 25 10.93 24.57 3.92
CA PHE A 25 10.03 24.86 5.04
C PHE A 25 10.75 25.63 6.14
N ASN A 26 10.08 26.64 6.69
CA ASN A 26 10.50 27.35 7.88
C ASN A 26 9.86 26.73 9.12
N VAL A 27 10.68 26.13 9.99
CA VAL A 27 10.21 25.34 11.13
C VAL A 27 11.05 25.64 12.37
N TYR A 28 10.40 26.12 13.42
CA TYR A 28 11.03 26.43 14.70
C TYR A 28 10.52 25.46 15.76
N LEU A 29 11.20 24.33 15.89
CA LEU A 29 10.91 23.32 16.90
C LEU A 29 12.15 23.12 17.77
N GLU A 30 11.99 23.30 19.07
CA GLU A 30 13.08 23.25 20.07
C GLU A 30 13.19 21.87 20.73
N SER A 31 12.44 20.88 20.25
CA SER A 31 12.52 19.48 20.67
C SER A 31 13.00 18.61 19.52
N ARG A 32 14.03 17.81 19.78
CA ARG A 32 14.62 16.88 18.81
C ARG A 32 13.60 15.88 18.28
N GLU A 33 12.82 15.28 19.17
CA GLU A 33 11.83 14.26 18.81
C GLU A 33 10.69 14.86 17.98
N ILE A 34 10.19 16.04 18.36
CA ILE A 34 9.12 16.72 17.63
C ILE A 34 9.62 17.16 16.25
N LEU A 35 10.85 17.68 16.16
CA LEU A 35 11.47 18.01 14.87
C LEU A 35 11.60 16.77 13.99
N ALA A 36 12.16 15.67 14.50
CA ALA A 36 12.35 14.45 13.72
C ALA A 36 11.03 13.88 13.17
N ASN A 37 10.00 13.82 14.01
CA ASN A 37 8.67 13.37 13.60
C ASN A 37 8.05 14.29 12.53
N TYR A 38 8.24 15.61 12.66
CA TYR A 38 7.73 16.56 11.70
C TYR A 38 8.53 16.57 10.39
N LEU A 39 9.84 16.32 10.42
CA LEU A 39 10.64 16.16 9.21
C LEU A 39 10.20 14.92 8.41
N ALA A 40 9.92 13.80 9.07
CA ALA A 40 9.33 12.64 8.39
C ALA A 40 8.01 12.98 7.69
N ARG A 41 7.17 13.81 8.33
CA ARG A 41 5.94 14.33 7.71
C ARG A 41 6.25 15.18 6.48
N LEU A 42 7.19 16.12 6.58
CA LEU A 42 7.58 16.98 5.46
C LEU A 42 8.14 16.19 4.29
N GLN A 43 8.95 15.15 4.54
CA GLN A 43 9.46 14.26 3.50
C GLN A 43 8.33 13.59 2.71
N ASN A 44 7.31 13.09 3.39
CA ASN A 44 6.14 12.50 2.74
C ASN A 44 5.31 13.52 1.96
N LEU A 45 5.32 14.80 2.36
CA LEU A 45 4.59 15.88 1.67
C LEU A 45 5.31 16.36 0.40
N VAL A 46 6.64 16.46 0.44
CA VAL A 46 7.45 16.87 -0.72
C VAL A 46 7.57 15.77 -1.77
N GLY A 47 7.34 14.52 -1.36
CA GLY A 47 7.36 13.36 -2.24
C GLY A 47 8.77 13.10 -2.78
N GLU A 48 8.94 13.28 -4.09
CA GLU A 48 10.19 12.98 -4.79
C GLU A 48 11.14 14.19 -4.87
N GLN A 49 10.69 15.37 -4.40
CA GLN A 49 11.49 16.58 -4.42
C GLN A 49 12.43 16.64 -3.20
N PRO A 50 13.66 17.14 -3.36
CA PRO A 50 14.55 17.37 -2.22
C PRO A 50 13.92 18.32 -1.20
N LEU A 51 13.94 17.92 0.07
CA LEU A 51 13.56 18.78 1.21
C LEU A 51 14.78 19.54 1.73
N VAL A 52 14.66 20.86 1.86
CA VAL A 52 15.69 21.71 2.48
C VAL A 52 15.06 22.52 3.60
N MET A 53 15.61 22.44 4.80
CA MET A 53 15.16 23.29 5.91
C MET A 53 15.66 24.71 5.71
N ALA A 54 14.75 25.66 5.50
CA ALA A 54 15.12 27.02 5.14
C ALA A 54 15.63 27.83 6.33
N GLU A 55 15.24 27.48 7.55
CA GLU A 55 15.67 28.16 8.77
C GLU A 55 15.69 27.16 9.95
N ILE A 56 16.87 26.96 10.57
CA ILE A 56 17.02 26.36 11.89
C ILE A 56 17.81 27.29 12.81
N GLY A 57 17.45 27.34 14.09
CA GLY A 57 18.11 28.22 15.04
C GLY A 57 17.45 28.25 16.42
N LEU A 58 18.21 28.78 17.37
CA LEU A 58 17.75 29.10 18.73
C LEU A 58 18.36 30.44 19.15
N ASP A 59 17.54 31.32 19.71
CA ASP A 59 17.99 32.61 20.23
C ASP A 59 18.87 32.42 21.47
N SER A 60 20.11 32.90 21.43
CA SER A 60 21.02 32.84 22.58
C SER A 60 20.71 33.88 23.65
N ARG A 61 19.96 34.94 23.36
CA ARG A 61 19.59 35.96 24.35
C ARG A 61 18.73 35.39 25.47
N ARG A 62 17.73 34.59 25.10
CA ARG A 62 16.78 33.97 26.04
C ARG A 62 17.26 32.62 26.56
N ASN A 63 18.04 31.87 25.76
CA ASN A 63 18.42 30.49 26.08
C ASN A 63 19.87 30.32 26.52
N GLY A 64 20.73 31.31 26.29
CA GLY A 64 22.17 31.22 26.50
C GLY A 64 22.94 30.69 25.28
N VAL A 65 24.21 31.08 25.17
CA VAL A 65 25.09 30.74 24.03
C VAL A 65 25.40 29.25 23.93
N ASP A 66 25.51 28.55 25.07
CA ASP A 66 25.78 27.10 25.10
C ASP A 66 24.55 26.30 24.67
N ALA A 67 23.36 26.71 25.11
CA ALA A 67 22.11 26.09 24.70
C ALA A 67 21.86 26.28 23.20
N GLN A 68 22.17 27.47 22.66
CA GLN A 68 22.14 27.71 21.22
C GLN A 68 23.07 26.75 20.47
N GLY A 69 24.33 26.62 20.90
CA GLY A 69 25.29 25.71 20.28
C GLY A 69 24.82 24.25 20.31
N SER A 70 24.38 23.77 21.47
CA SER A 70 23.83 22.42 21.64
C SER A 70 22.58 22.19 20.76
N SER A 71 21.70 23.18 20.67
CA SER A 71 20.49 23.10 19.85
C SER A 71 20.81 22.96 18.37
N LEU A 72 21.70 23.82 17.87
CA LEU A 72 22.13 23.81 16.48
C LEU A 72 22.85 22.51 16.09
N ASP A 73 23.66 21.92 16.98
CA ASP A 73 24.28 20.60 16.74
C ASP A 73 23.22 19.55 16.40
N TRP A 74 22.22 19.40 17.28
CA TRP A 74 21.22 18.36 17.07
C TRP A 74 20.23 18.72 15.97
N GLN A 75 19.90 19.99 15.75
CA GLN A 75 19.02 20.41 14.65
C GLN A 75 19.64 20.09 13.29
N VAL A 76 20.93 20.40 13.08
CA VAL A 76 21.65 20.06 11.85
C VAL A 76 21.68 18.55 11.65
N ARG A 77 22.16 17.80 12.64
CA ARG A 77 22.29 16.34 12.53
C ARG A 77 20.96 15.64 12.33
N THR A 78 19.90 16.06 13.05
CA THR A 78 18.56 15.52 12.87
C THR A 78 18.01 15.83 11.49
N ALA A 79 18.21 17.04 10.94
CA ALA A 79 17.75 17.36 9.60
C ALA A 79 18.30 16.40 8.54
N PHE A 80 19.62 16.17 8.54
CA PHE A 80 20.24 15.25 7.58
C PHE A 80 19.96 13.78 7.89
N ALA A 81 19.92 13.37 9.16
CA ALA A 81 19.57 12.00 9.55
C ALA A 81 18.16 11.62 9.10
N GLU A 82 17.23 12.57 9.07
CA GLU A 82 15.87 12.44 8.55
C GLU A 82 15.77 12.65 7.02
N GLY A 83 16.93 12.73 6.34
CA GLY A 83 17.02 12.72 4.89
C GLY A 83 16.90 14.07 4.21
N CYS A 84 16.94 15.20 4.93
CA CYS A 84 16.93 16.50 4.28
C CYS A 84 18.17 16.65 3.40
N ALA A 85 18.00 17.20 2.20
CA ALA A 85 19.10 17.50 1.30
C ALA A 85 19.98 18.67 1.79
N GLY A 86 19.46 19.49 2.71
CA GLY A 86 20.21 20.57 3.33
C GLY A 86 19.43 21.29 4.42
N THR A 87 20.12 22.20 5.11
CA THR A 87 19.54 23.11 6.10
C THR A 87 20.31 24.43 6.14
N PHE A 88 19.62 25.53 6.38
CA PHE A 88 20.22 26.84 6.59
C PHE A 88 20.14 27.25 8.05
N ILE A 89 21.27 27.70 8.60
CA ILE A 89 21.28 28.35 9.92
C ILE A 89 20.66 29.73 9.78
N PHE A 90 19.73 30.06 10.67
CA PHE A 90 18.91 31.26 10.60
C PHE A 90 19.71 32.55 10.37
N ALA A 91 20.86 32.72 11.03
CA ALA A 91 21.74 33.84 10.74
C ALA A 91 23.21 33.64 11.06
N TRP A 92 24.03 34.38 10.31
CA TRP A 92 25.46 34.51 10.55
C TRP A 92 25.80 35.42 11.74
N THR A 93 25.08 36.53 11.94
CA THR A 93 25.37 37.54 12.97
C THR A 93 24.10 37.96 13.72
N ASP A 94 24.24 38.42 14.96
CA ASP A 94 23.16 39.04 15.75
C ASP A 94 22.80 40.45 15.27
N GLU A 95 23.52 41.00 14.29
CA GLU A 95 23.17 42.27 13.68
C GLU A 95 21.98 42.09 12.73
N TRP A 96 20.83 42.65 13.10
CA TRP A 96 19.60 42.58 12.33
C TRP A 96 19.01 43.97 12.10
N TYR A 97 18.62 44.24 10.86
CA TYR A 97 17.97 45.48 10.47
C TYR A 97 16.70 45.19 9.68
N ARG A 98 15.55 45.65 10.17
CA ARG A 98 14.25 45.44 9.51
C ARG A 98 13.39 46.69 9.61
N GLY A 99 12.79 47.09 8.48
CA GLY A 99 11.79 48.17 8.46
C GLY A 99 12.33 49.54 8.87
N GLY A 100 13.63 49.80 8.71
CA GLY A 100 14.22 51.08 9.07
C GLY A 100 14.89 51.12 10.46
N SER A 101 14.84 50.02 11.21
CA SER A 101 15.33 49.95 12.59
C SER A 101 16.20 48.73 12.85
N ASP A 102 17.15 48.88 13.78
CA ASP A 102 17.86 47.76 14.38
C ASP A 102 16.90 46.91 15.22
N ILE A 103 17.03 45.59 15.09
CA ILE A 103 16.36 44.62 15.94
C ILE A 103 17.35 44.20 17.03
N GLU A 104 17.03 44.50 18.28
CA GLU A 104 17.92 44.30 19.44
C GLU A 104 17.43 43.19 20.40
N ASP A 105 16.25 42.62 20.14
CA ASP A 105 15.62 41.67 21.05
C ASP A 105 15.91 40.19 20.69
N TRP A 106 16.66 39.91 19.63
CA TRP A 106 17.00 38.56 19.14
C TRP A 106 18.50 38.41 18.84
N ASP A 107 19.11 37.31 19.33
CA ASP A 107 20.53 36.97 19.17
C ASP A 107 20.69 35.53 18.60
N PHE A 108 20.24 35.31 17.36
CA PHE A 108 20.32 34.02 16.65
C PHE A 108 21.66 33.78 15.90
N GLY A 109 22.51 34.79 15.77
CA GLY A 109 23.71 34.72 14.95
C GLY A 109 24.72 33.70 15.47
N LEU A 110 25.44 33.06 14.54
CA LEU A 110 26.67 32.30 14.85
C LEU A 110 27.80 33.20 15.35
N THR A 111 27.70 34.50 15.09
CA THR A 111 28.60 35.55 15.57
C THR A 111 27.80 36.62 16.30
N THR A 112 28.45 37.35 17.21
CA THR A 112 27.85 38.50 17.89
C THR A 112 27.54 39.64 16.91
N ARG A 113 26.89 40.71 17.38
CA ARG A 113 26.67 41.94 16.59
C ARG A 113 27.98 42.56 16.08
N SER A 114 29.07 42.39 16.84
CA SER A 114 30.42 42.84 16.43
C SER A 114 31.17 41.82 15.57
N ARG A 115 30.50 40.75 15.10
CA ARG A 115 31.05 39.65 14.30
C ARG A 115 32.10 38.79 15.01
N GLU A 116 32.07 38.75 16.34
CA GLU A 116 32.91 37.84 17.11
C GLU A 116 32.29 36.42 17.13
N PRO A 117 33.07 35.34 16.91
CA PRO A 117 32.55 33.97 16.94
C PRO A 117 31.87 33.59 18.26
N LYS A 118 30.67 33.00 18.19
CA LYS A 118 30.05 32.30 19.32
C LYS A 118 30.44 30.82 19.32
N PRO A 119 30.27 30.10 20.46
CA PRO A 119 30.44 28.63 20.50
C PRO A 119 29.66 27.89 19.41
N ALA A 120 28.46 28.39 19.08
CA ALA A 120 27.61 27.87 18.01
C ALA A 120 28.33 27.75 16.66
N LEU A 121 29.21 28.70 16.29
CA LEU A 121 29.91 28.66 15.01
C LEU A 121 30.79 27.41 14.88
N ALA A 122 31.57 27.10 15.92
CA ALA A 122 32.46 25.94 15.91
C ALA A 122 31.66 24.63 15.87
N VAL A 123 30.58 24.56 16.64
CA VAL A 123 29.68 23.40 16.71
C VAL A 123 29.00 23.14 15.37
N VAL A 124 28.41 24.16 14.75
CA VAL A 124 27.78 24.06 13.44
C VAL A 124 28.79 23.65 12.36
N SER A 125 29.97 24.27 12.36
CA SER A 125 31.03 23.95 11.39
C SER A 125 31.41 22.47 11.46
N LYS A 126 31.55 21.94 12.69
CA LYS A 126 31.80 20.51 12.91
C LYS A 126 30.62 19.63 12.45
N ALA A 127 29.39 20.00 12.82
CA ALA A 127 28.21 19.23 12.44
C ALA A 127 28.09 19.07 10.92
N PHE A 128 28.31 20.15 10.14
CA PHE A 128 28.26 20.08 8.68
C PHE A 128 29.37 19.21 8.04
N THR A 129 30.49 18.97 8.74
CA THR A 129 31.54 18.04 8.25
C THR A 129 31.23 16.57 8.54
N GLU A 130 30.23 16.29 9.38
CA GLU A 130 29.88 14.96 9.88
C GLU A 130 28.47 14.51 9.46
N VAL A 131 27.78 15.26 8.60
CA VAL A 131 26.46 14.89 8.05
C VAL A 131 26.61 14.14 6.71
N PRO A 132 25.69 13.20 6.38
CA PRO A 132 24.50 12.84 7.16
C PRO A 132 24.82 12.04 8.42
N PHE A 133 25.94 11.31 8.45
CA PHE A 133 26.41 10.56 9.60
C PHE A 133 27.93 10.65 9.77
N ALA A 134 28.39 10.66 11.02
CA ALA A 134 29.80 10.65 11.32
C ALA A 134 30.44 9.30 10.92
N GLY A 135 31.69 9.34 10.44
CA GLY A 135 32.40 8.16 9.94
C GLY A 135 32.82 7.15 11.00
N ASP A 136 32.71 7.47 12.30
CA ASP A 136 33.14 6.63 13.42
C ASP A 136 32.01 5.77 14.03
N ARG A 137 30.84 5.74 13.39
CA ARG A 137 29.68 4.99 13.89
C ARG A 137 29.89 3.47 13.74
N ASN A 138 29.52 2.72 14.78
CA ASN A 138 29.52 1.26 14.71
C ASN A 138 28.29 0.77 13.93
N TRP A 139 28.48 0.48 12.65
CA TRP A 139 27.42 0.09 11.72
C TRP A 139 27.21 -1.44 11.70
N PRO A 140 25.95 -1.94 11.79
CA PRO A 140 25.66 -3.37 11.67
C PRO A 140 26.04 -3.89 10.29
N LYS A 141 26.36 -5.19 10.19
CA LYS A 141 26.64 -5.77 8.88
C LYS A 141 25.35 -5.88 8.05
N ILE A 142 25.35 -5.39 6.82
CA ILE A 142 24.22 -5.52 5.89
C ILE A 142 24.60 -6.41 4.71
N SER A 143 23.75 -7.39 4.38
CA SER A 143 23.88 -8.14 3.13
C SER A 143 22.85 -7.63 2.13
N VAL A 144 23.33 -7.14 0.98
CA VAL A 144 22.50 -6.73 -0.14
C VAL A 144 22.25 -7.95 -1.03
N VAL A 145 20.99 -8.30 -1.24
CA VAL A 145 20.55 -9.43 -2.04
C VAL A 145 19.91 -8.93 -3.32
N VAL A 146 20.47 -9.34 -4.46
CA VAL A 146 19.93 -9.06 -5.81
C VAL A 146 19.46 -10.38 -6.42
N CYS A 147 18.19 -10.46 -6.82
CA CYS A 147 17.65 -11.65 -7.47
C CYS A 147 17.40 -11.33 -8.94
N SER A 148 17.96 -12.12 -9.85
CA SER A 148 17.86 -11.86 -11.30
C SER A 148 17.47 -13.10 -12.10
N TYR A 149 16.62 -12.89 -13.09
CA TYR A 149 16.30 -13.85 -14.13
C TYR A 149 16.15 -13.15 -15.48
N ASN A 150 17.13 -13.33 -16.35
CA ASN A 150 17.24 -12.66 -17.65
C ASN A 150 17.25 -11.11 -17.54
N GLY A 151 18.06 -10.58 -16.61
CA GLY A 151 18.18 -9.16 -16.29
C GLY A 151 19.28 -8.40 -17.05
N SER A 152 19.86 -8.98 -18.11
CA SER A 152 21.06 -8.42 -18.78
C SER A 152 20.90 -7.00 -19.32
N ALA A 153 19.67 -6.52 -19.49
CA ALA A 153 19.37 -5.18 -19.98
C ALA A 153 19.67 -4.06 -18.98
N THR A 154 19.63 -4.34 -17.67
CA THR A 154 19.69 -3.31 -16.61
C THR A 154 20.63 -3.68 -15.46
N ILE A 155 20.96 -4.96 -15.28
CA ILE A 155 21.74 -5.41 -14.11
C ILE A 155 23.13 -4.75 -14.01
N ARG A 156 23.69 -4.27 -15.11
CA ARG A 156 24.95 -3.51 -15.10
C ARG A 156 24.84 -2.26 -14.23
N ASP A 157 23.77 -1.48 -14.42
CA ASP A 157 23.53 -0.25 -13.67
C ASP A 157 23.33 -0.56 -12.17
N THR A 158 22.64 -1.66 -11.85
CA THR A 158 22.53 -2.17 -10.47
C THR A 158 23.90 -2.48 -9.87
N MET A 159 24.76 -3.22 -10.59
CA MET A 159 26.08 -3.58 -10.08
C MET A 159 26.96 -2.34 -9.90
N GLU A 160 26.97 -1.42 -10.87
CA GLU A 160 27.70 -0.16 -10.79
C GLU A 160 27.24 0.66 -9.59
N GLY A 161 25.92 0.84 -9.41
CA GLY A 161 25.36 1.56 -8.26
C GLY A 161 25.77 0.96 -6.91
N LEU A 162 25.77 -0.37 -6.80
CA LEU A 162 26.20 -1.06 -5.58
C LEU A 162 27.68 -0.83 -5.24
N THR A 163 28.55 -0.59 -6.22
CA THR A 163 29.96 -0.24 -5.95
C THR A 163 30.13 1.17 -5.38
N THR A 164 29.12 2.04 -5.50
CA THR A 164 29.15 3.44 -5.03
C THR A 164 28.65 3.62 -3.60
N LEU A 165 28.17 2.55 -2.96
CA LEU A 165 27.64 2.61 -1.60
C LEU A 165 28.71 3.09 -0.60
N ASP A 166 28.41 4.17 0.11
CA ASP A 166 29.19 4.68 1.23
C ASP A 166 28.77 3.96 2.52
N TYR A 167 29.13 2.68 2.63
CA TYR A 167 28.86 1.88 3.81
C TYR A 167 30.05 0.96 4.10
N PRO A 168 30.63 0.95 5.31
CA PRO A 168 31.89 0.24 5.54
C PRO A 168 31.73 -1.27 5.73
N ASN A 169 30.53 -1.77 6.06
CA ASN A 169 30.33 -3.15 6.51
C ASN A 169 29.17 -3.83 5.76
N TYR A 170 29.33 -4.01 4.45
CA TYR A 170 28.34 -4.73 3.64
C TYR A 170 28.96 -5.81 2.75
N GLU A 171 28.10 -6.69 2.26
CA GLU A 171 28.41 -7.64 1.19
C GLU A 171 27.26 -7.65 0.18
N VAL A 172 27.55 -8.07 -1.05
CA VAL A 172 26.53 -8.22 -2.11
C VAL A 172 26.46 -9.68 -2.51
N VAL A 173 25.25 -10.23 -2.47
CA VAL A 173 24.92 -11.60 -2.88
C VAL A 173 23.93 -11.54 -4.04
N VAL A 174 24.39 -11.95 -5.22
CA VAL A 174 23.57 -11.97 -6.44
C VAL A 174 23.11 -13.41 -6.70
N ILE A 175 21.80 -13.60 -6.77
CA ILE A 175 21.16 -14.87 -7.09
C ILE A 175 20.70 -14.86 -8.53
N ASN A 176 21.41 -15.61 -9.38
CA ASN A 176 20.99 -15.88 -10.75
C ASN A 176 20.02 -17.07 -10.77
N ASP A 177 18.73 -16.79 -10.94
CA ASP A 177 17.65 -17.78 -10.95
C ASP A 177 17.46 -18.44 -12.33
N GLY A 178 18.56 -18.99 -12.86
CA GLY A 178 18.57 -19.76 -14.10
C GLY A 178 18.50 -18.91 -15.37
N SER A 179 19.16 -17.75 -15.39
CA SER A 179 19.22 -16.89 -16.59
C SER A 179 19.87 -17.61 -17.78
N THR A 180 19.39 -17.26 -18.96
CA THR A 180 19.83 -17.79 -20.26
C THR A 180 20.49 -16.72 -21.15
N ASP A 181 20.54 -15.48 -20.67
CA ASP A 181 21.19 -14.35 -21.32
C ASP A 181 22.53 -14.03 -20.64
N ALA A 182 23.10 -12.85 -20.93
CA ALA A 182 24.41 -12.43 -20.43
C ALA A 182 24.43 -12.01 -18.94
N THR A 183 23.32 -12.18 -18.20
CA THR A 183 23.22 -11.77 -16.79
C THR A 183 24.39 -12.29 -15.91
N PRO A 184 24.68 -13.61 -15.84
CA PRO A 184 25.78 -14.10 -15.00
C PRO A 184 27.15 -13.60 -15.45
N ASP A 185 27.36 -13.42 -16.76
CA ASP A 185 28.62 -12.92 -17.30
C ASP A 185 28.86 -11.47 -16.85
N ILE A 186 27.83 -10.61 -16.94
CA ILE A 186 27.90 -9.21 -16.48
C ILE A 186 28.21 -9.15 -14.98
N VAL A 187 27.53 -9.95 -14.16
CA VAL A 187 27.76 -9.96 -12.70
C VAL A 187 29.17 -10.44 -12.35
N SER A 188 29.74 -11.36 -13.12
CA SER A 188 31.10 -11.89 -12.90
C SER A 188 32.22 -10.85 -13.08
N GLU A 189 31.91 -9.70 -13.70
CA GLU A 189 32.84 -8.56 -13.81
C GLU A 189 33.06 -7.85 -12.47
N TYR A 190 32.21 -8.09 -11.46
CA TYR A 190 32.22 -7.44 -10.16
C TYR A 190 32.66 -8.40 -9.05
N ASN A 191 33.27 -7.86 -8.00
CA ASN A 191 33.70 -8.63 -6.82
C ASN A 191 32.52 -8.90 -5.86
N PHE A 192 31.45 -9.49 -6.37
CA PHE A 192 30.24 -9.84 -5.62
C PHE A 192 30.03 -11.35 -5.59
N LYS A 193 29.30 -11.86 -4.57
CA LYS A 193 29.02 -13.30 -4.45
C LYS A 193 27.90 -13.67 -5.42
N LEU A 194 28.25 -14.25 -6.57
CA LEU A 194 27.29 -14.80 -7.53
C LEU A 194 26.94 -16.26 -7.21
N ILE A 195 25.65 -16.57 -7.08
CA ILE A 195 25.12 -17.92 -6.90
C ILE A 195 24.13 -18.19 -8.02
N SER A 196 24.36 -19.25 -8.80
CA SER A 196 23.45 -19.66 -9.87
C SER A 196 22.64 -20.88 -9.46
N THR A 197 21.33 -20.82 -9.66
CA THR A 197 20.39 -21.93 -9.44
C THR A 197 19.60 -22.23 -10.70
N GLU A 198 18.88 -23.36 -10.72
CA GLU A 198 17.79 -23.52 -11.69
C GLU A 198 16.67 -22.49 -11.40
N ASN A 199 15.82 -22.20 -12.39
CA ASN A 199 14.73 -21.23 -12.22
C ASN A 199 13.65 -21.75 -11.27
N ARG A 200 13.69 -21.27 -10.02
CA ARG A 200 12.73 -21.61 -8.96
C ARG A 200 11.78 -20.45 -8.63
N GLY A 201 11.97 -19.29 -9.23
CA GLY A 201 11.15 -18.09 -9.05
C GLY A 201 11.62 -17.19 -7.90
N LEU A 202 11.09 -15.96 -7.89
CA LEU A 202 11.55 -14.84 -7.06
C LEU A 202 11.67 -15.16 -5.56
N SER A 203 10.63 -15.71 -4.92
CA SER A 203 10.70 -16.07 -3.49
C SER A 203 11.81 -17.07 -3.17
N ASN A 204 12.06 -18.06 -4.05
CA ASN A 204 13.13 -19.03 -3.84
C ASN A 204 14.51 -18.40 -4.01
N ALA A 205 14.65 -17.47 -4.96
CA ALA A 205 15.86 -16.69 -5.13
C ALA A 205 16.14 -15.81 -3.90
N ARG A 206 15.12 -15.06 -3.42
CA ARG A 206 15.22 -14.26 -2.19
C ARG A 206 15.58 -15.11 -0.97
N ASN A 207 14.98 -16.29 -0.84
CA ASN A 207 15.31 -17.24 0.21
C ASN A 207 16.75 -17.73 0.16
N THR A 208 17.24 -18.11 -1.02
CA THR A 208 18.63 -18.50 -1.22
C THR A 208 19.56 -17.33 -0.84
N GLY A 209 19.22 -16.12 -1.26
CA GLY A 209 19.99 -14.91 -0.98
C GLY A 209 20.21 -14.65 0.51
N TRP A 210 19.14 -14.62 1.32
CA TRP A 210 19.30 -14.35 2.75
C TRP A 210 19.95 -15.48 3.53
N GLN A 211 19.73 -16.73 3.11
CA GLN A 211 20.37 -17.90 3.72
C GLN A 211 21.89 -17.89 3.48
N GLU A 212 22.30 -17.45 2.29
CA GLU A 212 23.70 -17.37 1.86
C GLU A 212 24.41 -16.07 2.26
N SER A 213 23.66 -15.15 2.88
CA SER A 213 24.13 -13.89 3.44
C SER A 213 24.66 -14.08 4.86
N SER A 214 25.45 -13.16 5.38
CA SER A 214 26.01 -13.18 6.74
C SER A 214 25.72 -11.91 7.56
N GLY A 215 25.08 -10.92 6.95
CA GLY A 215 24.64 -9.69 7.60
C GLY A 215 23.54 -9.91 8.63
N GLU A 216 23.50 -8.99 9.60
CA GLU A 216 22.45 -8.88 10.61
C GLU A 216 21.15 -8.33 10.01
N ILE A 217 21.28 -7.53 8.96
CA ILE A 217 20.19 -6.98 8.15
C ILE A 217 20.36 -7.49 6.72
N ILE A 218 19.25 -7.89 6.11
CA ILE A 218 19.18 -8.32 4.72
C ILE A 218 18.40 -7.27 3.95
N ALA A 219 19.05 -6.59 3.02
CA ALA A 219 18.45 -5.58 2.15
C ALA A 219 18.27 -6.16 0.75
N TYR A 220 17.10 -5.98 0.15
CA TYR A 220 16.76 -6.45 -1.18
C TYR A 220 16.68 -5.26 -2.13
N ILE A 221 17.27 -5.42 -3.30
CA ILE A 221 17.16 -4.51 -4.44
C ILE A 221 16.97 -5.33 -5.71
N ASP A 222 16.11 -4.86 -6.62
CA ASP A 222 15.84 -5.56 -7.88
C ASP A 222 16.98 -5.34 -8.90
N ASP A 223 17.09 -6.22 -9.89
CA ASP A 223 18.13 -6.21 -10.94
C ASP A 223 17.91 -5.15 -12.04
N ASP A 224 16.86 -4.34 -11.87
CA ASP A 224 16.54 -3.16 -12.64
C ASP A 224 16.45 -1.90 -11.77
N ALA A 225 17.18 -1.87 -10.64
CA ALA A 225 17.30 -0.71 -9.77
C ALA A 225 18.75 -0.45 -9.32
N TYR A 226 19.06 0.79 -8.93
CA TYR A 226 20.36 1.16 -8.33
C TYR A 226 20.15 2.12 -7.14
N PRO A 227 20.91 1.97 -6.03
CA PRO A 227 20.64 2.68 -4.79
C PRO A 227 21.27 4.09 -4.75
N ASP A 228 20.76 4.95 -3.88
CA ASP A 228 21.50 6.13 -3.39
C ASP A 228 22.80 5.70 -2.67
N PRO A 229 23.92 6.44 -2.80
CA PRO A 229 25.17 6.11 -2.10
C PRO A 229 25.04 5.92 -0.58
N HIS A 230 24.12 6.65 0.07
CA HIS A 230 23.88 6.56 1.51
C HIS A 230 22.70 5.63 1.87
N TRP A 231 22.14 4.89 0.91
CA TRP A 231 20.97 4.01 1.09
C TRP A 231 21.10 3.10 2.33
N LEU A 232 22.22 2.39 2.44
CA LEU A 232 22.49 1.49 3.56
C LEU A 232 22.67 2.23 4.91
N GLN A 233 23.22 3.45 4.90
CA GLN A 233 23.38 4.25 6.11
C GLN A 233 22.01 4.64 6.69
N PHE A 234 21.04 5.02 5.84
CA PHE A 234 19.68 5.36 6.27
C PHE A 234 18.89 4.14 6.77
N LEU A 235 19.02 2.99 6.10
CA LEU A 235 18.45 1.73 6.59
C LEU A 235 19.03 1.38 7.97
N ALA A 236 20.35 1.36 8.11
CA ALA A 236 21.04 1.07 9.36
C ALA A 236 20.66 2.07 10.47
N HIS A 237 20.62 3.36 10.15
CA HIS A 237 20.23 4.40 11.08
C HIS A 237 18.84 4.15 11.67
N THR A 238 17.88 3.77 10.81
CA THR A 238 16.52 3.45 11.22
C THR A 238 16.51 2.25 12.17
N TYR A 239 17.22 1.16 11.84
CA TYR A 239 17.31 -0.02 12.71
C TYR A 239 18.00 0.24 14.06
N LEU A 240 18.94 1.18 14.11
CA LEU A 240 19.68 1.52 15.34
C LEU A 240 18.89 2.47 16.25
N THR A 241 17.89 3.18 15.72
CA THR A 241 17.13 4.21 16.46
C THR A 241 15.68 3.83 16.73
N THR A 242 15.21 2.71 16.17
CA THR A 242 13.83 2.24 16.30
C THR A 242 13.78 0.75 16.60
N ASP A 243 12.61 0.26 16.97
CA ASP A 243 12.32 -1.16 17.19
C ASP A 243 11.82 -1.87 15.91
N PHE A 244 11.95 -1.23 14.75
CA PHE A 244 11.54 -1.83 13.48
C PHE A 244 12.33 -3.09 13.15
N VAL A 245 11.61 -4.08 12.60
CA VAL A 245 12.18 -5.36 12.16
C VAL A 245 12.28 -5.45 10.64
N GLY A 246 11.56 -4.59 9.92
CA GLY A 246 11.71 -4.33 8.49
C GLY A 246 11.82 -2.83 8.23
N VAL A 247 12.54 -2.41 7.18
CA VAL A 247 12.60 -1.01 6.75
C VAL A 247 12.66 -0.95 5.22
N GLY A 248 11.89 -0.06 4.60
CA GLY A 248 12.00 0.24 3.17
C GLY A 248 12.06 1.73 2.89
N GLY A 249 12.14 2.08 1.62
CA GLY A 249 12.14 3.47 1.16
C GLY A 249 11.50 3.63 -0.22
N PRO A 250 11.53 4.85 -0.78
CA PRO A 250 10.91 5.14 -2.06
C PRO A 250 11.74 4.59 -3.23
N ASN A 251 11.05 4.24 -4.33
CA ASN A 251 11.67 3.79 -5.57
C ASN A 251 11.33 4.76 -6.71
N LEU A 252 12.30 5.60 -7.05
CA LEU A 252 12.16 6.72 -7.98
C LEU A 252 12.38 6.28 -9.43
N ALA A 253 11.85 7.02 -10.40
CA ALA A 253 12.18 6.77 -11.80
C ALA A 253 13.55 7.39 -12.14
N PRO A 254 14.47 6.63 -12.76
CA PRO A 254 15.70 7.19 -13.32
C PRO A 254 15.39 8.25 -14.39
N ALA A 255 16.24 9.28 -14.47
CA ALA A 255 16.15 10.24 -15.54
C ALA A 255 16.60 9.61 -16.86
N GLY A 256 15.80 9.74 -17.93
CA GLY A 256 16.20 9.32 -19.28
C GLY A 256 15.83 7.90 -19.68
N ASP A 257 15.08 7.15 -18.87
CA ASP A 257 14.55 5.80 -19.18
C ASP A 257 13.66 5.76 -20.44
N GLY A 258 13.15 6.92 -20.84
CA GLY A 258 12.40 7.13 -22.06
C GLY A 258 10.91 7.37 -21.81
N PRO A 259 10.22 7.87 -22.85
CA PRO A 259 8.88 8.44 -22.69
C PRO A 259 7.82 7.41 -22.26
N ILE A 260 7.98 6.12 -22.59
CA ILE A 260 7.02 5.08 -22.21
C ILE A 260 7.22 4.69 -20.74
N ALA A 261 8.47 4.55 -20.30
CA ALA A 261 8.81 4.33 -18.90
C ALA A 261 8.26 5.45 -18.00
N ASP A 262 8.43 6.72 -18.40
CA ASP A 262 7.86 7.87 -17.68
C ASP A 262 6.32 7.80 -17.60
N CYS A 263 5.65 7.37 -18.68
CA CYS A 263 4.20 7.19 -18.68
C CYS A 263 3.76 6.06 -17.76
N ILE A 264 4.54 4.97 -17.70
CA ILE A 264 4.26 3.82 -16.83
C ILE A 264 4.50 4.17 -15.36
N TYR A 265 5.53 4.96 -15.05
CA TYR A 265 5.75 5.50 -13.71
C TYR A 265 4.56 6.31 -13.21
N ASN A 266 3.96 7.10 -14.11
CA ASN A 266 2.75 7.88 -13.84
C ASN A 266 1.45 7.09 -14.02
N SER A 267 1.48 5.76 -14.04
CA SER A 267 0.30 4.91 -14.21
C SER A 267 0.05 4.00 -13.00
N PRO A 268 -1.18 3.53 -12.78
CA PRO A 268 -1.50 2.74 -11.59
C PRO A 268 -0.83 1.37 -11.60
N GLY A 269 -0.74 0.77 -10.41
CA GLY A 269 -0.27 -0.60 -10.23
C GLY A 269 1.25 -0.76 -10.26
N GLY A 270 2.02 0.32 -10.05
CA GLY A 270 3.44 0.24 -9.75
C GLY A 270 3.72 -0.19 -8.29
N PRO A 271 4.98 -0.53 -7.97
CA PRO A 271 5.41 -0.84 -6.60
C PRO A 271 5.42 0.42 -5.73
N VAL A 272 4.45 0.51 -4.81
CA VAL A 272 4.24 1.70 -3.96
C VAL A 272 4.19 1.29 -2.49
N GLN A 273 4.86 2.05 -1.64
CA GLN A 273 4.81 1.89 -0.19
C GLN A 273 3.44 2.29 0.38
N VAL A 274 3.04 1.64 1.46
CA VAL A 274 1.79 1.90 2.18
C VAL A 274 2.14 2.29 3.60
N LEU A 275 1.91 3.55 3.97
CA LEU A 275 2.33 4.08 5.27
C LEU A 275 1.14 4.21 6.24
N ILE A 276 1.29 3.67 7.45
CA ILE A 276 0.34 3.81 8.56
C ILE A 276 0.55 5.16 9.24
N THR A 277 1.81 5.53 9.46
CA THR A 277 2.24 6.83 9.98
C THR A 277 3.32 7.40 9.04
N ASP A 278 3.91 8.55 9.35
CA ASP A 278 4.99 9.09 8.52
C ASP A 278 6.29 8.24 8.54
N ARG A 279 6.41 7.28 9.48
CA ARG A 279 7.59 6.40 9.65
C ARG A 279 7.26 4.91 9.68
N GLU A 280 6.01 4.53 9.92
CA GLU A 280 5.58 3.12 10.03
C GLU A 280 4.84 2.73 8.75
N ALA A 281 5.23 1.61 8.15
CA ALA A 281 4.67 1.08 6.92
C ALA A 281 3.88 -0.21 7.17
N GLU A 282 2.74 -0.33 6.48
CA GLU A 282 2.02 -1.59 6.33
C GLU A 282 2.64 -2.47 5.23
N HIS A 283 3.24 -1.83 4.22
CA HIS A 283 3.87 -2.50 3.09
C HIS A 283 5.03 -1.67 2.53
N VAL A 284 6.15 -2.33 2.29
CA VAL A 284 7.30 -1.81 1.55
C VAL A 284 7.52 -2.67 0.31
N PRO A 285 7.72 -2.08 -0.89
CA PRO A 285 7.80 -2.87 -2.11
C PRO A 285 9.04 -3.75 -2.21
N GLY A 286 8.91 -4.86 -2.94
CA GLY A 286 10.00 -5.82 -3.13
C GLY A 286 11.32 -5.27 -3.68
N CYS A 287 11.25 -4.16 -4.45
CA CYS A 287 12.42 -3.53 -5.05
C CYS A 287 13.27 -2.71 -4.07
N ASN A 288 12.71 -2.32 -2.92
CA ASN A 288 13.42 -1.53 -1.90
C ASN A 288 12.87 -1.84 -0.51
N MET A 289 13.34 -2.97 0.04
CA MET A 289 12.95 -3.45 1.35
C MET A 289 14.12 -4.12 2.06
N SER A 290 14.12 -4.08 3.38
CA SER A 290 15.10 -4.76 4.21
C SER A 290 14.45 -5.34 5.46
N PHE A 291 15.04 -6.39 6.00
CA PHE A 291 14.58 -7.06 7.21
C PHE A 291 15.75 -7.49 8.09
N ARG A 292 15.54 -7.51 9.41
CA ARG A 292 16.47 -8.18 10.31
C ARG A 292 16.51 -9.67 9.97
N ARG A 293 17.70 -10.25 10.05
CA ARG A 293 17.91 -11.67 9.73
C ARG A 293 17.09 -12.59 10.63
N ASP A 294 17.02 -12.30 11.92
CA ASP A 294 16.25 -13.06 12.91
C ASP A 294 14.74 -12.98 12.64
N ALA A 295 14.24 -11.83 12.17
CA ALA A 295 12.86 -11.66 11.74
C ALA A 295 12.53 -12.55 10.54
N LEU A 296 13.40 -12.60 9.51
CA LEU A 296 13.25 -13.53 8.38
C LEU A 296 13.29 -14.99 8.83
N ALA A 297 14.23 -15.34 9.72
CA ALA A 297 14.37 -16.71 10.22
C ALA A 297 13.12 -17.15 11.01
N LYS A 298 12.55 -16.26 11.83
CA LYS A 298 11.36 -16.53 12.65
C LYS A 298 10.14 -16.92 11.81
N ILE A 299 9.96 -16.27 10.66
CA ILE A 299 8.87 -16.60 9.72
C ILE A 299 9.32 -17.59 8.64
N GLY A 300 10.55 -18.09 8.64
CA GLY A 300 11.05 -19.01 7.60
C GLY A 300 11.16 -18.38 6.20
N GLY A 301 11.34 -17.06 6.10
CA GLY A 301 11.53 -16.33 4.85
C GLY A 301 10.29 -16.19 3.97
N PHE A 302 10.50 -16.02 2.67
CA PHE A 302 9.47 -15.82 1.64
C PHE A 302 8.75 -17.12 1.32
N ASP A 303 7.44 -17.05 1.03
CA ASP A 303 6.68 -18.23 0.62
C ASP A 303 6.97 -18.60 -0.84
N PRO A 304 7.50 -19.81 -1.12
CA PRO A 304 7.85 -20.26 -2.48
C PRO A 304 6.69 -20.29 -3.49
N ARG A 305 5.43 -20.20 -3.04
CA ARG A 305 4.26 -20.12 -3.95
C ARG A 305 4.32 -18.91 -4.88
N TYR A 306 4.93 -17.82 -4.43
CA TYR A 306 5.04 -16.59 -5.19
C TYR A 306 6.30 -16.62 -6.05
N ARG A 307 6.13 -16.95 -7.33
CA ARG A 307 7.26 -17.05 -8.27
C ARG A 307 7.65 -15.72 -8.93
N ALA A 308 6.81 -14.69 -8.85
CA ALA A 308 7.00 -13.45 -9.61
C ALA A 308 6.46 -12.17 -8.92
N ALA A 309 5.39 -12.26 -8.14
CA ALA A 309 4.80 -11.10 -7.45
C ALA A 309 3.91 -11.53 -6.28
N GLY A 310 3.66 -10.60 -5.36
CA GLY A 310 2.83 -10.77 -4.17
C GLY A 310 3.57 -11.30 -2.95
N ASP A 311 4.85 -11.61 -3.10
CA ASP A 311 5.72 -12.08 -2.02
C ASP A 311 6.12 -10.96 -1.05
N ASP A 312 6.24 -9.73 -1.54
CA ASP A 312 6.42 -8.51 -0.75
C ASP A 312 5.22 -8.21 0.16
N VAL A 313 4.00 -8.32 -0.37
CA VAL A 313 2.76 -8.19 0.42
C VAL A 313 2.67 -9.28 1.47
N ASP A 314 2.90 -10.53 1.08
CA ASP A 314 2.84 -11.68 1.99
C ASP A 314 3.84 -11.58 3.14
N ILE A 315 5.11 -11.27 2.83
CA ILE A 315 6.14 -11.19 3.85
C ILE A 315 5.88 -10.03 4.82
N CYS A 316 5.43 -8.87 4.33
CA CYS A 316 5.09 -7.74 5.17
C CYS A 316 3.97 -8.10 6.17
N TRP A 317 2.92 -8.80 5.71
CA TRP A 317 1.84 -9.22 6.60
C TRP A 317 2.29 -10.24 7.64
N ARG A 318 3.14 -11.20 7.27
CA ARG A 318 3.67 -12.22 8.21
C ARG A 318 4.58 -11.61 9.26
N ILE A 319 5.48 -10.72 8.85
CA ILE A 319 6.36 -9.99 9.77
C ILE A 319 5.54 -9.18 10.78
N GLN A 320 4.50 -8.45 10.34
CA GLN A 320 3.65 -7.67 11.23
C GLN A 320 2.82 -8.53 12.18
N GLN A 321 2.37 -9.71 11.75
CA GLN A 321 1.58 -10.60 12.61
C GLN A 321 2.43 -11.35 13.64
N GLU A 322 3.65 -11.76 13.28
CA GLU A 322 4.43 -12.71 14.08
C GLU A 322 5.67 -12.10 14.74
N VAL A 323 6.18 -10.98 14.24
CA VAL A 323 7.51 -10.46 14.62
C VAL A 323 7.45 -9.03 15.16
N GLY A 324 7.03 -8.06 14.34
CA GLY A 324 7.10 -6.65 14.71
C GLY A 324 6.79 -5.70 13.57
N LYS A 325 7.05 -4.41 13.82
CA LYS A 325 6.69 -3.31 12.93
C LYS A 325 7.67 -3.13 11.77
N ILE A 326 7.16 -2.59 10.66
CA ILE A 326 7.94 -2.24 9.49
C ILE A 326 8.04 -0.71 9.43
N GLY A 327 9.25 -0.21 9.24
CA GLY A 327 9.57 1.21 9.11
C GLY A 327 9.66 1.67 7.67
N PHE A 328 9.65 2.98 7.50
CA PHE A 328 9.89 3.68 6.26
C PHE A 328 10.88 4.83 6.49
N HIS A 329 11.86 4.97 5.60
CA HIS A 329 12.79 6.09 5.62
C HIS A 329 12.86 6.73 4.23
N ALA A 330 12.45 7.99 4.12
CA ALA A 330 12.33 8.68 2.83
C ALA A 330 13.64 8.82 2.06
N ALA A 331 14.78 8.91 2.77
CA ALA A 331 16.11 8.94 2.13
C ALA A 331 16.74 7.56 1.88
N ALA A 332 16.13 6.46 2.32
CA ALA A 332 16.58 5.12 1.94
C ALA A 332 16.06 4.77 0.52
N MET A 333 16.40 5.60 -0.46
CA MET A 333 15.83 5.52 -1.81
C MET A 333 16.71 4.76 -2.81
N ASP A 334 16.05 4.29 -3.87
CA ASP A 334 16.66 3.72 -5.07
C ASP A 334 16.03 4.32 -6.32
N TRP A 335 16.74 4.27 -7.44
CA TRP A 335 16.19 4.51 -8.76
C TRP A 335 15.87 3.17 -9.41
N HIS A 336 14.63 2.99 -9.84
CA HIS A 336 14.10 1.73 -10.35
C HIS A 336 13.57 1.93 -11.77
N HIS A 337 14.23 1.27 -12.73
CA HIS A 337 13.89 1.35 -14.14
C HIS A 337 12.47 0.83 -14.38
N ARG A 338 11.68 1.61 -15.12
CA ARG A 338 10.31 1.18 -15.46
C ARG A 338 10.30 0.43 -16.78
N ARG A 339 9.32 -0.46 -16.92
CA ARG A 339 9.10 -1.17 -18.18
C ARG A 339 8.94 -0.15 -19.30
N ASN A 340 9.66 -0.32 -20.41
CA ASN A 340 9.61 0.61 -21.53
C ASN A 340 8.65 0.15 -22.66
N SER A 341 7.65 -0.67 -22.32
CA SER A 341 6.70 -1.25 -23.26
C SER A 341 5.32 -1.44 -22.64
N ILE A 342 4.29 -0.98 -23.34
CA ILE A 342 2.87 -1.14 -22.96
C ILE A 342 2.51 -2.63 -22.84
N TRP A 343 3.08 -3.47 -23.70
CA TRP A 343 2.81 -4.92 -23.66
C TRP A 343 3.43 -5.58 -22.43
N THR A 344 4.64 -5.17 -22.05
CA THR A 344 5.29 -5.67 -20.83
C THR A 344 4.54 -5.20 -19.59
N TYR A 345 4.08 -3.95 -19.57
CA TYR A 345 3.19 -3.43 -18.53
C TYR A 345 1.88 -4.24 -18.43
N TRP A 346 1.22 -4.51 -19.57
CA TRP A 346 0.01 -5.35 -19.61
C TRP A 346 0.24 -6.72 -18.97
N LYS A 347 1.33 -7.40 -19.34
CA LYS A 347 1.70 -8.69 -18.74
C LYS A 347 1.98 -8.59 -17.24
N GLN A 348 2.65 -7.53 -16.80
CA GLN A 348 2.92 -7.27 -15.39
C GLN A 348 1.62 -7.12 -14.60
N GLN A 349 0.67 -6.33 -15.10
CA GLN A 349 -0.63 -6.14 -14.43
C GLN A 349 -1.49 -7.41 -14.40
N GLN A 350 -1.41 -8.27 -15.43
CA GLN A 350 -1.97 -9.63 -15.37
C GLN A 350 -1.29 -10.48 -14.29
N GLY A 351 0.03 -10.40 -14.16
CA GLY A 351 0.81 -11.05 -13.12
C GLY A 351 0.41 -10.60 -11.71
N TYR A 352 0.15 -9.32 -11.52
CA TYR A 352 -0.38 -8.82 -10.25
C TYR A 352 -1.80 -9.29 -9.96
N GLY A 353 -2.67 -9.40 -10.98
CA GLY A 353 -3.99 -10.03 -10.80
C GLY A 353 -3.90 -11.50 -10.37
N LYS A 354 -2.90 -12.24 -10.88
CA LYS A 354 -2.57 -13.59 -10.39
C LYS A 354 -2.11 -13.57 -8.93
N ALA A 355 -1.21 -12.65 -8.58
CA ALA A 355 -0.69 -12.52 -7.23
C ALA A 355 -1.80 -12.23 -6.21
N GLU A 356 -2.75 -11.36 -6.54
CA GLU A 356 -3.94 -11.10 -5.71
C GLU A 356 -4.77 -12.37 -5.48
N SER A 357 -4.92 -13.22 -6.49
CA SER A 357 -5.62 -14.49 -6.33
C SER A 357 -4.92 -15.45 -5.36
N LEU A 358 -3.59 -15.48 -5.37
CA LEU A 358 -2.78 -16.30 -4.45
C LEU A 358 -2.79 -15.72 -3.03
N LEU A 359 -2.74 -14.39 -2.92
CA LEU A 359 -2.84 -13.67 -1.66
C LEU A 359 -4.21 -13.85 -1.02
N GLU A 360 -5.30 -13.75 -1.79
CA GLU A 360 -6.65 -13.97 -1.28
C GLU A 360 -6.86 -15.40 -0.79
N GLU A 361 -6.26 -16.39 -1.47
CA GLU A 361 -6.31 -17.79 -1.02
C GLU A 361 -5.57 -18.00 0.31
N LYS A 362 -4.45 -17.30 0.53
CA LYS A 362 -3.67 -17.41 1.77
C LYS A 362 -4.20 -16.54 2.91
N TRP A 363 -4.75 -15.37 2.57
CA TRP A 363 -5.20 -14.32 3.49
C TRP A 363 -6.65 -13.90 3.23
N PRO A 364 -7.62 -14.82 3.25
CA PRO A 364 -9.00 -14.53 2.86
C PRO A 364 -9.67 -13.49 3.77
N GLU A 365 -9.18 -13.29 4.99
CA GLU A 365 -9.65 -12.28 5.95
C GLU A 365 -9.24 -10.86 5.59
N LYS A 366 -8.15 -10.69 4.83
CA LYS A 366 -7.72 -9.36 4.34
C LYS A 366 -8.62 -8.88 3.21
N TYR A 367 -9.36 -9.78 2.57
CA TYR A 367 -10.19 -9.51 1.40
C TYR A 367 -11.69 -9.47 1.73
N ASN A 368 -12.37 -8.46 1.21
CA ASN A 368 -13.82 -8.37 1.23
C ASN A 368 -14.47 -9.42 0.30
N THR A 369 -15.80 -9.51 0.34
CA THR A 369 -16.57 -10.50 -0.43
C THR A 369 -16.47 -10.31 -1.95
N ALA A 370 -16.10 -9.12 -2.41
CA ALA A 370 -15.87 -8.85 -3.83
C ALA A 370 -14.43 -9.18 -4.28
N GLY A 371 -13.57 -9.68 -3.39
CA GLY A 371 -12.18 -10.03 -3.71
C GLY A 371 -11.24 -8.83 -3.70
N HIS A 372 -11.53 -7.80 -2.90
CA HIS A 372 -10.63 -6.67 -2.68
C HIS A 372 -10.16 -6.62 -1.24
N PHE A 373 -8.87 -6.45 -1.06
CA PHE A 373 -8.33 -6.03 0.23
C PHE A 373 -8.20 -4.51 0.27
N SER A 374 -8.31 -3.96 1.48
CA SER A 374 -8.07 -2.54 1.75
C SER A 374 -6.81 -2.41 2.58
N TRP A 375 -5.93 -1.51 2.17
CA TRP A 375 -4.84 -1.06 3.02
C TRP A 375 -5.39 -0.31 4.23
N THR A 376 -4.78 -0.53 5.38
CA THR A 376 -5.00 0.26 6.59
C THR A 376 -4.29 1.61 6.47
N GLY A 377 -3.10 1.61 5.86
CA GLY A 377 -2.30 2.81 5.59
C GLY A 377 -2.69 3.54 4.31
N ARG A 378 -1.91 4.58 3.99
CA ARG A 378 -2.06 5.40 2.78
C ARG A 378 -0.95 5.10 1.78
N LEU A 379 -1.29 5.11 0.50
CA LEU A 379 -0.32 5.01 -0.59
C LEU A 379 0.37 6.35 -0.80
N TYR A 380 1.69 6.34 -0.92
CA TYR A 380 2.51 7.52 -1.24
C TYR A 380 3.33 7.23 -2.49
N GLY A 381 3.06 7.94 -3.59
CA GLY A 381 3.82 7.77 -4.83
C GLY A 381 3.10 8.29 -6.07
N SER A 382 3.82 8.30 -7.19
CA SER A 382 3.29 8.68 -8.50
C SER A 382 2.33 7.62 -9.07
N GLY A 383 1.47 8.03 -10.01
CA GLY A 383 0.57 7.11 -10.74
C GLY A 383 -0.70 6.68 -10.00
N MET A 384 -1.05 7.33 -8.88
CA MET A 384 -2.33 7.09 -8.20
C MET A 384 -3.51 7.55 -9.07
N THR A 385 -4.54 6.69 -9.19
CA THR A 385 -5.74 7.04 -9.95
C THR A 385 -6.65 7.95 -9.13
N GLU A 386 -7.10 9.04 -9.75
CA GLU A 386 -7.93 10.06 -9.13
C GLU A 386 -9.40 9.64 -9.17
N ALA A 387 -10.03 9.58 -7.99
CA ALA A 387 -11.48 9.38 -7.91
C ALA A 387 -12.24 10.57 -8.52
N LEU A 388 -13.44 10.34 -9.04
CA LEU A 388 -14.32 11.42 -9.51
C LEU A 388 -14.83 12.21 -8.29
N ARG A 389 -14.18 13.32 -7.95
CA ARG A 389 -14.58 14.17 -6.84
C ARG A 389 -15.59 15.23 -7.32
N PHE A 390 -16.79 15.22 -6.73
CA PHE A 390 -17.83 16.22 -6.98
C PHE A 390 -17.75 17.43 -6.03
N SER A 391 -16.89 17.35 -5.00
CA SER A 391 -16.61 18.42 -4.05
C SER A 391 -15.14 18.85 -4.15
N ARG A 392 -14.89 20.16 -4.06
CA ARG A 392 -13.53 20.70 -4.03
C ARG A 392 -12.96 20.55 -2.61
N SER A 393 -11.66 20.26 -2.53
CA SER A 393 -10.90 20.38 -1.28
C SER A 393 -11.06 21.81 -0.73
N ARG A 394 -11.24 21.93 0.58
CA ARG A 394 -11.44 23.22 1.25
C ARG A 394 -10.29 23.46 2.22
N VAL A 395 -9.64 24.61 2.11
CA VAL A 395 -8.68 25.08 3.11
C VAL A 395 -9.47 25.68 4.27
N TYR A 396 -9.34 25.12 5.46
CA TYR A 396 -9.91 25.70 6.67
C TYR A 396 -9.05 26.88 7.12
N GLY A 397 -9.60 28.09 7.03
CA GLY A 397 -8.92 29.32 7.44
C GLY A 397 -9.46 29.94 8.73
N GLY A 398 -10.47 29.35 9.38
CA GLY A 398 -11.17 29.97 10.51
C GLY A 398 -12.02 31.19 10.08
N SER A 399 -12.82 31.75 10.99
CA SER A 399 -13.63 32.93 10.68
C SER A 399 -12.73 34.13 10.41
N GLY A 400 -12.84 34.75 9.22
CA GLY A 400 -12.02 35.90 8.87
C GLY A 400 -10.52 35.59 8.71
N GLY A 401 -10.13 34.33 8.48
CA GLY A 401 -8.73 33.94 8.34
C GLY A 401 -7.99 33.72 9.66
N SER A 402 -8.72 33.56 10.77
CA SER A 402 -8.16 33.49 12.12
C SER A 402 -7.63 32.10 12.54
N ALA A 403 -7.67 31.08 11.68
CA ALA A 403 -7.14 29.77 12.05
C ALA A 403 -5.62 29.85 12.22
N LEU A 404 -5.13 29.35 13.37
CA LEU A 404 -3.70 29.25 13.65
C LEU A 404 -2.99 28.34 12.62
N PHE A 405 -3.68 27.31 12.13
CA PHE A 405 -3.19 26.39 11.11
C PHE A 405 -4.24 26.17 10.02
N GLN A 406 -3.80 26.28 8.77
CA GLN A 406 -4.65 26.01 7.62
C GLN A 406 -4.54 24.53 7.26
N SER A 407 -5.65 23.80 7.40
CA SER A 407 -5.73 22.40 7.03
C SER A 407 -6.56 22.25 5.78
N ILE A 408 -6.15 21.35 4.87
CA ILE A 408 -7.04 20.93 3.79
C ILE A 408 -7.99 19.86 4.31
N TYR A 409 -9.29 20.14 4.17
CA TYR A 409 -10.33 19.15 4.29
C TYR A 409 -10.63 18.56 2.92
N GLU A 410 -10.21 17.31 2.72
CA GLU A 410 -10.56 16.52 1.55
C GLU A 410 -11.67 15.53 1.95
N PRO A 411 -12.86 15.63 1.36
CA PRO A 411 -13.88 14.60 1.52
C PRO A 411 -13.33 13.27 1.02
N ALA A 412 -13.43 12.22 1.85
CA ALA A 412 -13.06 10.89 1.42
C ALA A 412 -13.84 10.52 0.14
N ALA A 413 -13.18 9.84 -0.80
CA ALA A 413 -13.84 9.34 -1.99
C ALA A 413 -14.99 8.42 -1.57
N GLY A 414 -16.23 8.81 -1.87
CA GLY A 414 -17.40 8.01 -1.55
C GLY A 414 -17.43 6.72 -2.37
N LEU A 415 -18.16 5.71 -1.87
CA LEU A 415 -18.26 4.39 -2.51
C LEU A 415 -18.61 4.47 -4.01
N ILE A 416 -19.55 5.33 -4.40
CA ILE A 416 -19.95 5.51 -5.81
C ILE A 416 -18.80 6.02 -6.68
N THR A 417 -17.93 6.87 -6.13
CA THR A 417 -16.82 7.49 -6.87
C THR A 417 -15.61 6.58 -7.03
N SER A 418 -15.50 5.54 -6.19
CA SER A 418 -14.45 4.53 -6.26
C SER A 418 -14.85 3.31 -7.09
N LEU A 419 -16.15 3.04 -7.30
CA LEU A 419 -16.61 1.92 -8.12
C LEU A 419 -15.96 1.87 -9.53
N PRO A 420 -15.82 2.98 -10.28
CA PRO A 420 -15.22 2.92 -11.61
C PRO A 420 -13.72 2.59 -11.64
N LEU A 421 -13.06 2.62 -10.47
CA LEU A 421 -11.66 2.23 -10.29
C LEU A 421 -11.49 0.72 -10.11
N MET A 422 -12.58 -0.01 -9.85
CA MET A 422 -12.52 -1.44 -9.60
C MET A 422 -12.42 -2.21 -10.93
N PRO A 423 -11.56 -3.23 -11.04
CA PRO A 423 -11.54 -4.15 -12.19
C PRO A 423 -12.92 -4.67 -12.60
N GLU A 424 -13.79 -4.93 -11.64
CA GLU A 424 -15.15 -5.47 -11.79
C GLU A 424 -16.11 -4.48 -12.46
N TRP A 425 -15.77 -3.19 -12.53
CA TRP A 425 -16.54 -2.18 -13.26
C TRP A 425 -16.70 -2.54 -14.75
N PHE A 426 -15.73 -3.26 -15.32
CA PHE A 426 -15.83 -3.77 -16.68
C PHE A 426 -16.95 -4.82 -16.85
N PHE A 427 -17.32 -5.55 -15.80
CA PHE A 427 -18.51 -6.40 -15.83
C PHE A 427 -19.79 -5.57 -15.85
N VAL A 428 -19.85 -4.48 -15.08
CA VAL A 428 -20.99 -3.55 -15.10
C VAL A 428 -21.16 -2.97 -16.51
N ILE A 429 -20.07 -2.52 -17.14
CA ILE A 429 -20.07 -2.05 -18.54
C ILE A 429 -20.57 -3.15 -19.48
N GLY A 430 -20.07 -4.39 -19.35
CA GLY A 430 -20.49 -5.52 -20.18
C GLY A 430 -21.98 -5.87 -20.05
N ILE A 431 -22.52 -5.84 -18.82
CA ILE A 431 -23.95 -6.07 -18.55
C ILE A 431 -24.80 -4.96 -19.20
N LEU A 432 -24.43 -3.69 -18.98
CA LEU A 432 -25.16 -2.55 -19.56
C LEU A 432 -25.08 -2.53 -21.09
N ALA A 433 -23.94 -2.94 -21.67
CA ALA A 433 -23.78 -3.09 -23.11
C ALA A 433 -24.70 -4.19 -23.67
N THR A 434 -24.75 -5.34 -23.00
CA THR A 434 -25.64 -6.44 -23.38
C THR A 434 -27.11 -6.01 -23.32
N LEU A 435 -27.54 -5.34 -22.25
CA LEU A 435 -28.89 -4.81 -22.12
C LEU A 435 -29.22 -3.79 -23.21
N SER A 436 -28.31 -2.87 -23.49
CA SER A 436 -28.49 -1.85 -24.55
C SER A 436 -28.61 -2.50 -25.94
N LEU A 437 -27.81 -3.52 -26.23
CA LEU A 437 -27.90 -4.29 -27.47
C LEU A 437 -29.20 -5.09 -27.58
N LEU A 438 -29.67 -5.69 -26.48
CA LEU A 438 -30.99 -6.32 -26.43
C LEU A 438 -32.12 -5.30 -26.66
N GLY A 439 -31.88 -4.03 -26.36
CA GLY A 439 -32.73 -2.89 -26.72
C GLY A 439 -33.08 -2.79 -28.20
N LEU A 440 -32.24 -3.34 -29.09
CA LEU A 440 -32.55 -3.43 -30.52
C LEU A 440 -33.66 -4.44 -30.82
N SER A 441 -33.84 -5.46 -29.95
CA SER A 441 -34.95 -6.43 -30.05
C SER A 441 -36.14 -6.04 -29.18
N TRP A 442 -35.93 -5.31 -28.08
CA TRP A 442 -36.99 -4.80 -27.21
C TRP A 442 -36.69 -3.36 -26.75
N PRO A 443 -37.30 -2.34 -27.40
CA PRO A 443 -36.95 -0.92 -27.20
C PRO A 443 -36.87 -0.40 -25.76
N PRO A 444 -37.68 -0.89 -24.78
CA PRO A 444 -37.54 -0.45 -23.39
C PRO A 444 -36.14 -0.64 -22.78
N LEU A 445 -35.33 -1.60 -23.25
CA LEU A 445 -33.96 -1.76 -22.75
C LEU A 445 -32.98 -0.70 -23.25
N LEU A 446 -33.35 0.12 -24.24
CA LEU A 446 -32.54 1.26 -24.67
C LEU A 446 -32.40 2.34 -23.57
N TRP A 447 -33.23 2.31 -22.53
CA TRP A 447 -33.04 3.14 -21.33
C TRP A 447 -31.75 2.82 -20.56
N PHE A 448 -31.13 1.66 -20.79
CA PHE A 448 -29.80 1.36 -20.25
C PHE A 448 -28.67 2.00 -21.06
N THR A 449 -28.93 2.53 -22.27
CA THR A 449 -27.89 3.16 -23.11
C THR A 449 -27.30 4.43 -22.49
N PRO A 450 -28.08 5.37 -21.92
CA PRO A 450 -27.51 6.49 -21.17
C PRO A 450 -26.64 6.03 -19.97
N LEU A 451 -27.06 4.97 -19.26
CA LEU A 451 -26.28 4.41 -18.15
C LEU A 451 -24.98 3.78 -18.63
N LEU A 452 -25.00 3.08 -19.77
CA LEU A 452 -23.79 2.55 -20.42
C LEU A 452 -22.82 3.67 -20.79
N ILE A 453 -23.32 4.75 -21.39
CA ILE A 453 -22.50 5.92 -21.77
C ILE A 453 -21.85 6.51 -20.52
N LEU A 454 -22.60 6.70 -19.42
CA LEU A 454 -22.05 7.19 -18.16
C LEU A 454 -21.02 6.23 -17.55
N ALA A 455 -21.29 4.91 -17.60
CA ALA A 455 -20.39 3.89 -17.07
C ALA A 455 -19.06 3.81 -17.83
N ILE A 456 -19.07 4.07 -19.15
CA ILE A 456 -17.87 4.17 -19.99
C ILE A 456 -17.16 5.52 -19.79
N ALA A 457 -17.93 6.61 -19.70
CA ALA A 457 -17.38 7.96 -19.55
C ALA A 457 -16.66 8.16 -18.21
N ALA A 458 -17.11 7.50 -17.14
CA ALA A 458 -16.51 7.61 -15.81
C ALA A 458 -15.01 7.24 -15.77
N PRO A 459 -14.58 6.01 -16.15
CA PRO A 459 -13.17 5.64 -16.13
C PRO A 459 -12.35 6.44 -17.16
N ILE A 460 -12.92 6.82 -18.30
CA ILE A 460 -12.24 7.71 -19.28
C ILE A 460 -11.96 9.08 -18.67
N THR A 461 -12.94 9.65 -17.97
CA THR A 461 -12.79 10.96 -17.32
C THR A 461 -11.73 10.89 -16.22
N GLN A 462 -11.72 9.83 -15.41
CA GLN A 462 -10.70 9.60 -14.39
C GLN A 462 -9.30 9.47 -14.98
N ALA A 463 -9.16 8.65 -16.03
CA ALA A 463 -7.90 8.47 -16.73
C ALA A 463 -7.36 9.80 -17.29
N ILE A 464 -8.23 10.64 -17.86
CA ILE A 464 -7.85 11.98 -18.34
C ILE A 464 -7.42 12.87 -17.18
N ILE A 465 -8.19 12.93 -16.09
CA ILE A 465 -7.86 13.74 -14.91
C ILE A 465 -6.51 13.32 -14.34
N SER A 466 -6.29 12.03 -14.10
CA SER A 466 -5.02 11.49 -13.62
C SER A 466 -3.86 11.84 -14.56
N ALA A 467 -4.03 11.64 -15.87
CA ALA A 467 -2.99 11.97 -16.84
C ALA A 467 -2.68 13.48 -16.90
N THR A 468 -3.64 14.36 -16.61
CA THR A 468 -3.37 15.81 -16.57
C THR A 468 -2.50 16.23 -15.38
N LYS A 469 -2.53 15.45 -14.28
CA LYS A 469 -1.71 15.65 -13.09
C LYS A 469 -0.33 14.97 -13.17
N ALA A 470 -0.12 14.07 -14.14
CA ALA A 470 1.16 13.39 -14.33
C ALA A 470 2.31 14.40 -14.55
N VAL A 471 3.43 14.11 -13.88
CA VAL A 471 4.68 14.89 -13.95
C VAL A 471 5.71 14.04 -14.68
N PHE A 472 6.32 14.61 -15.72
CA PHE A 472 7.29 13.92 -16.55
C PHE A 472 8.69 14.51 -16.31
N PRO A 473 9.72 13.68 -16.07
CA PRO A 473 11.09 14.14 -15.86
C PRO A 473 11.68 14.89 -17.08
N THR A 474 11.15 14.65 -18.28
CA THR A 474 11.68 15.25 -19.50
C THR A 474 11.66 16.79 -19.42
N PRO A 475 12.80 17.48 -19.57
CA PRO A 475 12.84 18.94 -19.51
C PRO A 475 12.07 19.56 -20.67
N ARG A 476 11.03 20.35 -20.35
CA ARG A 476 10.31 21.23 -21.30
C ARG A 476 9.82 20.52 -22.59
N PRO A 477 8.98 19.45 -22.49
CA PRO A 477 8.40 18.85 -23.67
C PRO A 477 7.58 19.88 -24.44
N ASN A 478 7.65 19.84 -25.77
CA ASN A 478 6.80 20.70 -26.59
C ASN A 478 5.32 20.32 -26.37
N ARG A 479 4.39 21.19 -26.80
CA ARG A 479 2.97 20.97 -26.55
C ARG A 479 2.46 19.64 -27.12
N GLY A 480 2.97 19.20 -28.27
CA GLY A 480 2.58 17.94 -28.91
C GLY A 480 3.06 16.72 -28.14
N GLU A 481 4.32 16.71 -27.71
CA GLU A 481 4.91 15.66 -26.88
C GLU A 481 4.18 15.52 -25.56
N ARG A 482 3.88 16.63 -24.87
CA ARG A 482 3.12 16.61 -23.62
C ARG A 482 1.74 15.98 -23.79
N ILE A 483 1.04 16.32 -24.88
CA ILE A 483 -0.26 15.71 -25.21
C ILE A 483 -0.10 14.21 -25.47
N LYS A 484 0.94 13.80 -26.20
CA LYS A 484 1.24 12.39 -26.47
C LYS A 484 1.50 11.60 -25.19
N LEU A 485 2.37 12.10 -24.30
CA LEU A 485 2.67 11.46 -23.02
C LEU A 485 1.40 11.29 -22.17
N ARG A 486 0.62 12.37 -22.02
CA ARG A 486 -0.66 12.32 -21.28
C ARG A 486 -1.68 11.36 -21.92
N ALA A 487 -1.75 11.28 -23.24
CA ALA A 487 -2.64 10.34 -23.93
C ALA A 487 -2.23 8.88 -23.65
N ILE A 488 -0.93 8.58 -23.66
CA ILE A 488 -0.41 7.26 -23.30
C ILE A 488 -0.70 6.96 -21.83
N THR A 489 -0.41 7.88 -20.91
CA THR A 489 -0.72 7.72 -19.48
C THR A 489 -2.22 7.48 -19.24
N ALA A 490 -3.11 8.22 -19.91
CA ALA A 490 -4.56 8.01 -19.80
C ALA A 490 -4.96 6.62 -20.32
N MET A 491 -4.38 6.18 -21.44
CA MET A 491 -4.60 4.83 -21.95
C MET A 491 -4.14 3.76 -20.96
N LEU A 492 -2.99 3.93 -20.29
CA LEU A 492 -2.49 2.98 -19.29
C LEU A 492 -3.44 2.86 -18.10
N HIS A 493 -4.04 3.97 -17.64
CA HIS A 493 -5.07 3.96 -16.59
C HIS A 493 -6.32 3.15 -16.97
N LEU A 494 -6.70 3.11 -18.25
CA LEU A 494 -7.83 2.32 -18.73
C LEU A 494 -7.49 0.84 -18.89
N ILE A 495 -6.28 0.57 -19.36
CA ILE A 495 -5.80 -0.78 -19.65
C ILE A 495 -5.48 -1.55 -18.37
N GLN A 496 -5.01 -0.88 -17.31
CA GLN A 496 -4.56 -1.51 -16.09
C GLN A 496 -5.63 -2.34 -15.37
N PRO A 497 -6.83 -1.83 -15.07
CA PRO A 497 -7.80 -2.62 -14.30
C PRO A 497 -8.32 -3.78 -15.14
N LEU A 498 -8.38 -3.63 -16.47
CA LEU A 498 -8.73 -4.71 -17.39
C LEU A 498 -7.66 -5.82 -17.39
N ALA A 499 -6.37 -5.45 -17.46
CA ALA A 499 -5.26 -6.40 -17.37
C ALA A 499 -5.31 -7.17 -16.05
N ARG A 500 -5.51 -6.44 -14.94
CA ARG A 500 -5.60 -7.01 -13.60
C ARG A 500 -6.81 -7.94 -13.47
N LEU A 501 -7.97 -7.54 -14.00
CA LEU A 501 -9.16 -8.40 -14.07
C LEU A 501 -8.86 -9.72 -14.77
N ILE A 502 -8.23 -9.67 -15.95
CA ILE A 502 -7.90 -10.90 -16.70
C ILE A 502 -6.98 -11.82 -15.89
N GLY A 503 -5.99 -11.25 -15.18
CA GLY A 503 -5.13 -11.98 -14.26
C GLY A 503 -5.92 -12.67 -13.15
N ARG A 504 -6.80 -11.93 -12.47
CA ARG A 504 -7.68 -12.44 -11.41
C ARG A 504 -8.56 -13.58 -11.90
N LEU A 505 -9.28 -13.38 -13.01
CA LEU A 505 -10.22 -14.36 -13.56
C LEU A 505 -9.53 -15.66 -13.99
N ARG A 506 -8.36 -15.57 -14.64
CA ARG A 506 -7.59 -16.76 -15.08
C ARG A 506 -7.10 -17.61 -13.91
N HIS A 507 -6.93 -17.00 -12.74
CA HIS A 507 -6.44 -17.68 -11.54
C HIS A 507 -7.52 -17.94 -10.48
N GLY A 508 -8.79 -17.66 -10.81
CA GLY A 508 -9.95 -18.05 -10.02
C GLY A 508 -10.47 -17.00 -9.05
N LEU A 509 -9.83 -15.84 -8.93
CA LEU A 509 -10.36 -14.71 -8.17
C LEU A 509 -11.48 -14.05 -8.98
N THR A 510 -12.71 -14.46 -8.68
CA THR A 510 -13.93 -13.95 -9.32
C THR A 510 -14.87 -13.40 -8.25
N PRO A 511 -15.71 -12.41 -8.56
CA PRO A 511 -16.71 -11.90 -7.61
C PRO A 511 -17.72 -12.97 -7.14
N TRP A 512 -17.88 -14.04 -7.91
CA TRP A 512 -18.77 -15.19 -7.60
C TRP A 512 -18.00 -16.42 -7.10
N ARG A 513 -16.73 -16.25 -6.69
CA ARG A 513 -15.91 -17.33 -6.10
C ARG A 513 -16.49 -17.70 -4.73
N LEU A 514 -16.63 -19.00 -4.49
CA LEU A 514 -16.83 -19.51 -3.14
C LEU A 514 -15.47 -19.59 -2.45
N LYS A 515 -15.39 -19.10 -1.21
CA LYS A 515 -14.18 -19.26 -0.39
C LYS A 515 -14.04 -20.68 0.18
N SER A 516 -15.16 -21.41 0.29
CA SER A 516 -15.20 -22.79 0.78
C SER A 516 -15.41 -23.80 -0.35
N ASN A 517 -14.70 -24.93 -0.25
CA ASN A 517 -14.85 -26.09 -1.12
C ASN A 517 -15.96 -27.06 -0.67
N ARG A 518 -16.74 -26.70 0.38
CA ARG A 518 -17.80 -27.57 0.89
C ARG A 518 -18.96 -27.71 -0.06
N ARG A 519 -19.60 -28.88 -0.03
CA ARG A 519 -20.85 -29.12 -0.74
C ARG A 519 -21.95 -28.29 -0.08
N MET A 520 -22.65 -27.50 -0.92
CA MET A 520 -23.82 -26.74 -0.53
C MET A 520 -24.86 -27.64 0.14
N THR A 521 -25.42 -27.17 1.27
CA THR A 521 -26.60 -27.77 1.90
C THR A 521 -27.82 -26.87 1.68
N PHE A 522 -28.94 -27.45 1.26
CA PHE A 522 -30.21 -26.72 1.17
C PHE A 522 -30.96 -26.85 2.50
N ARG A 523 -30.81 -25.87 3.39
CA ARG A 523 -31.55 -25.78 4.65
C ARG A 523 -32.09 -24.37 4.86
N CYS A 524 -33.35 -24.28 5.31
CA CYS A 524 -33.98 -23.00 5.66
C CYS A 524 -33.49 -22.46 7.02
N SER A 525 -33.01 -23.35 7.89
CA SER A 525 -32.34 -23.05 9.16
C SER A 525 -31.64 -24.31 9.65
N ALA A 526 -30.53 -24.16 10.36
CA ALA A 526 -29.93 -25.22 11.16
C ALA A 526 -29.94 -24.83 12.64
N THR A 527 -30.10 -25.81 13.54
CA THR A 527 -30.11 -25.57 14.99
C THR A 527 -29.20 -26.55 15.74
N PRO A 528 -27.87 -26.50 15.52
CA PRO A 528 -26.95 -27.37 16.23
C PRO A 528 -26.88 -26.98 17.72
N THR A 529 -26.57 -27.96 18.55
CA THR A 529 -26.44 -27.79 20.01
C THR A 529 -25.14 -28.42 20.49
N LEU A 530 -24.45 -27.76 21.41
CA LEU A 530 -23.24 -28.27 22.05
C LEU A 530 -23.44 -28.33 23.57
N TRP A 531 -23.10 -29.47 24.15
CA TRP A 531 -23.14 -29.67 25.60
C TRP A 531 -21.73 -29.61 26.16
N PHE A 532 -21.57 -28.95 27.30
CA PHE A 532 -20.31 -28.87 28.04
C PHE A 532 -20.55 -29.18 29.52
N GLU A 533 -19.68 -30.03 30.09
CA GLU A 533 -19.71 -30.35 31.53
C GLU A 533 -19.08 -29.25 32.39
N THR A 534 -18.28 -28.38 31.78
CA THR A 534 -17.60 -27.24 32.43
C THR A 534 -18.02 -25.92 31.82
N TRP A 535 -17.95 -24.86 32.62
CA TRP A 535 -18.39 -23.53 32.19
C TRP A 535 -17.44 -22.99 31.12
N GLN A 536 -18.01 -22.58 29.99
CA GLN A 536 -17.37 -21.95 28.86
C GLN A 536 -17.84 -20.51 28.74
N ASP A 537 -16.91 -19.61 28.40
CA ASP A 537 -17.25 -18.21 28.13
C ASP A 537 -17.99 -18.09 26.78
N PRO A 538 -19.20 -17.51 26.73
CA PRO A 538 -19.96 -17.39 25.49
C PRO A 538 -19.28 -16.56 24.40
N ILE A 539 -18.55 -15.49 24.77
CA ILE A 539 -17.82 -14.66 23.80
C ILE A 539 -16.63 -15.45 23.27
N ALA A 540 -15.91 -16.17 24.13
CA ALA A 540 -14.82 -17.05 23.70
C ALA A 540 -15.32 -18.17 22.77
N MET A 541 -16.52 -18.71 22.99
CA MET A 541 -17.15 -19.70 22.11
C MET A 541 -17.33 -19.19 20.69
N LEU A 542 -17.85 -17.96 20.52
CA LEU A 542 -17.98 -17.32 19.21
C LEU A 542 -16.61 -17.10 18.55
N GLY A 543 -15.60 -16.73 19.34
CA GLY A 543 -14.20 -16.65 18.91
C GLY A 543 -13.68 -17.98 18.36
N GLN A 544 -13.86 -19.08 19.11
CA GLN A 544 -13.45 -20.42 18.68
C GLN A 544 -14.15 -20.87 17.39
N ILE A 545 -15.45 -20.57 17.23
CA ILE A 545 -16.18 -20.85 15.99
C ILE A 545 -15.58 -20.06 14.83
N SER A 546 -15.29 -18.77 15.03
CA SER A 546 -14.65 -17.92 14.03
C SER A 546 -13.26 -18.45 13.63
N ASP A 547 -12.48 -18.92 14.60
CA ASP A 547 -11.16 -19.51 14.36
C ASP A 547 -11.25 -20.84 13.59
N LYS A 548 -12.21 -21.70 13.92
CA LYS A 548 -12.47 -22.94 13.16
C LYS A 548 -12.96 -22.64 11.75
N LEU A 549 -13.81 -21.63 11.57
CA LEU A 549 -14.21 -21.16 10.24
C LEU A 549 -12.99 -20.73 9.43
N LYS A 550 -12.10 -19.92 10.03
CA LYS A 550 -10.85 -19.49 9.40
C LYS A 550 -9.97 -20.68 9.00
N HIS A 551 -9.79 -21.64 9.91
CA HIS A 551 -9.01 -22.86 9.63
C HIS A 551 -9.60 -23.70 8.50
N ASN A 552 -10.93 -23.71 8.38
CA ASN A 552 -11.66 -24.41 7.34
C ASN A 552 -11.76 -23.63 6.00
N GLY A 553 -11.09 -22.47 5.87
CA GLY A 553 -11.12 -21.62 4.68
C GLY A 553 -12.36 -20.72 4.55
N GLY A 554 -13.25 -20.73 5.56
CA GLY A 554 -14.37 -19.82 5.67
C GLY A 554 -13.97 -18.45 6.22
N THR A 555 -14.84 -17.46 6.04
CA THR A 555 -14.66 -16.13 6.66
C THR A 555 -15.91 -15.73 7.42
N SER A 556 -15.73 -15.12 8.58
CA SER A 556 -16.80 -14.65 9.45
C SER A 556 -16.60 -13.20 9.87
N GLN A 557 -17.69 -12.54 10.25
CA GLN A 557 -17.71 -11.20 10.80
C GLN A 557 -18.61 -11.19 12.05
N PRO A 558 -18.14 -10.64 13.18
CA PRO A 558 -18.99 -10.49 14.37
C PRO A 558 -20.09 -9.45 14.12
N GLY A 559 -21.24 -9.65 14.74
CA GLY A 559 -22.30 -8.65 14.82
C GLY A 559 -21.86 -7.43 15.62
N ASN A 560 -22.46 -6.28 15.35
CA ASN A 560 -22.28 -5.10 16.19
C ASN A 560 -23.29 -5.08 17.36
N ASP A 561 -23.15 -4.13 18.28
CA ASP A 561 -24.00 -4.01 19.47
C ASP A 561 -25.50 -3.79 19.18
N LEU A 562 -25.86 -3.46 17.93
CA LEU A 562 -27.24 -3.24 17.48
C LEU A 562 -27.80 -4.42 16.66
N ASP A 563 -26.94 -5.37 16.29
CA ASP A 563 -27.34 -6.53 15.51
C ASP A 563 -28.08 -7.56 16.37
N VAL A 564 -29.13 -8.15 15.81
CA VAL A 564 -29.90 -9.23 16.45
C VAL A 564 -29.30 -10.62 16.19
N TRP A 565 -28.02 -10.69 15.80
CA TRP A 565 -27.28 -11.89 15.42
C TRP A 565 -25.82 -11.73 15.86
N ASP A 566 -25.16 -12.84 16.17
CA ASP A 566 -23.85 -12.82 16.84
C ASP A 566 -22.68 -12.92 15.84
N LEU A 567 -22.82 -13.76 14.81
CA LEU A 567 -21.78 -14.00 13.80
C LEU A 567 -22.39 -14.15 12.40
N GLU A 568 -21.81 -13.51 11.38
CA GLU A 568 -22.15 -13.72 9.98
C GLU A 568 -21.03 -14.48 9.28
N VAL A 569 -21.37 -15.64 8.70
CA VAL A 569 -20.49 -16.47 7.89
C VAL A 569 -20.70 -16.13 6.42
N ARG A 570 -19.63 -15.78 5.70
CA ARG A 570 -19.68 -15.36 4.30
C ARG A 570 -19.62 -16.57 3.38
N GLY A 571 -20.62 -16.73 2.52
CA GLY A 571 -20.67 -17.79 1.51
C GLY A 571 -20.19 -17.34 0.14
N GLY A 572 -20.45 -16.08 -0.19
CA GLY A 572 -20.05 -15.43 -1.44
C GLY A 572 -20.70 -14.07 -1.54
N LEU A 573 -20.60 -13.43 -2.70
CA LEU A 573 -21.10 -12.07 -2.92
C LEU A 573 -22.63 -11.98 -2.79
N PHE A 574 -23.37 -13.05 -3.11
CA PHE A 574 -24.83 -13.03 -3.18
C PHE A 574 -25.53 -13.66 -1.96
N GLY A 575 -24.79 -14.27 -1.03
CA GLY A 575 -25.36 -14.93 0.13
C GLY A 575 -24.39 -15.16 1.28
N SER A 576 -24.93 -15.10 2.50
CA SER A 576 -24.27 -15.38 3.77
C SER A 576 -25.15 -16.28 4.65
N ALA A 577 -24.66 -16.63 5.84
CA ALA A 577 -25.44 -17.25 6.90
C ALA A 577 -25.19 -16.52 8.23
N ARG A 578 -26.25 -16.26 8.99
CA ARG A 578 -26.17 -15.61 10.31
C ARG A 578 -26.37 -16.63 11.42
N ILE A 579 -25.54 -16.55 12.45
CA ILE A 579 -25.56 -17.39 13.63
C ILE A 579 -26.09 -16.57 14.80
N ASN A 580 -27.06 -17.14 15.49
CA ASN A 580 -27.53 -16.72 16.80
C ASN A 580 -27.17 -17.79 17.82
N MET A 581 -26.61 -17.41 18.95
CA MET A 581 -26.22 -18.28 20.04
C MET A 581 -27.05 -17.96 21.28
N ALA A 582 -27.52 -19.00 21.96
CA ALA A 582 -28.14 -18.93 23.26
C ALA A 582 -27.48 -19.96 24.19
N VAL A 583 -27.34 -19.62 25.46
CA VAL A 583 -26.73 -20.51 26.47
C VAL A 583 -27.78 -20.84 27.50
N GLU A 584 -28.00 -22.14 27.73
CA GLU A 584 -28.81 -22.65 28.82
C GLU A 584 -27.88 -23.15 29.94
N GLU A 585 -27.96 -22.52 31.10
CA GLU A 585 -27.20 -22.90 32.29
C GLU A 585 -27.94 -23.99 33.07
N HIS A 586 -27.30 -25.12 33.31
CA HIS A 586 -27.86 -26.27 34.05
C HIS A 586 -27.29 -26.42 35.48
N GLY A 587 -26.45 -25.48 35.91
CA GLY A 587 -25.81 -25.49 37.23
C GLY A 587 -24.56 -26.38 37.28
N ALA A 588 -23.75 -26.19 38.33
CA ALA A 588 -22.46 -26.88 38.50
C ALA A 588 -21.48 -26.71 37.31
N GLY A 589 -21.58 -25.58 36.59
CA GLY A 589 -20.77 -25.29 35.41
C GLY A 589 -21.27 -25.93 34.11
N LYS A 590 -22.34 -26.74 34.15
CA LYS A 590 -22.86 -27.42 32.96
C LYS A 590 -23.66 -26.45 32.09
N GLN A 591 -23.34 -26.41 30.81
CA GLN A 591 -23.96 -25.50 29.84
C GLN A 591 -24.41 -26.23 28.58
N ASN A 592 -25.54 -25.80 28.03
CA ASN A 592 -26.01 -26.20 26.71
C ASN A 592 -26.06 -24.99 25.79
N PHE A 593 -25.15 -24.95 24.82
CA PHE A 593 -25.10 -23.93 23.79
C PHE A 593 -26.03 -24.31 22.65
N LYS A 594 -27.02 -23.47 22.38
CA LYS A 594 -27.96 -23.62 21.28
C LYS A 594 -27.64 -22.59 20.21
N PHE A 595 -27.40 -23.06 19.00
CA PHE A 595 -27.17 -22.20 17.87
C PHE A 595 -28.37 -22.21 16.94
N ARG A 596 -28.59 -21.10 16.25
CA ARG A 596 -29.52 -21.00 15.13
C ARG A 596 -28.79 -20.35 13.97
N VAL A 597 -28.55 -21.13 12.93
CA VAL A 597 -27.93 -20.69 11.69
C VAL A 597 -29.04 -20.47 10.65
N ARG A 598 -29.10 -19.27 10.06
CA ARG A 598 -30.09 -18.91 9.04
C ARG A 598 -29.42 -18.41 7.76
N PRO A 599 -29.89 -18.82 6.58
CA PRO A 599 -29.42 -18.24 5.33
C PRO A 599 -29.84 -16.78 5.24
N GLN A 600 -28.96 -15.95 4.72
CA GLN A 600 -29.22 -14.55 4.43
C GLN A 600 -28.83 -14.27 2.98
N LEU A 601 -29.82 -13.98 2.13
CA LEU A 601 -29.54 -13.49 0.78
C LEU A 601 -29.09 -12.03 0.84
N ALA A 602 -28.15 -11.66 -0.02
CA ALA A 602 -27.72 -10.29 -0.16
C ALA A 602 -28.88 -9.42 -0.70
N PRO A 603 -29.31 -8.36 0.01
CA PRO A 603 -30.48 -7.57 -0.40
C PRO A 603 -30.36 -7.01 -1.82
N TRP A 604 -29.17 -6.53 -2.20
CA TRP A 604 -28.93 -5.99 -3.53
C TRP A 604 -29.01 -7.07 -4.62
N GLY A 605 -28.58 -8.30 -4.34
CA GLY A 605 -28.69 -9.42 -5.29
C GLY A 605 -30.14 -9.78 -5.55
N VAL A 606 -30.97 -9.78 -4.51
CA VAL A 606 -32.43 -9.97 -4.61
C VAL A 606 -33.09 -8.83 -5.40
N ILE A 607 -32.73 -7.57 -5.11
CA ILE A 607 -33.27 -6.40 -5.82
C ILE A 607 -32.97 -6.50 -7.32
N ILE A 608 -31.73 -6.83 -7.70
CA ILE A 608 -31.35 -6.99 -9.11
C ILE A 608 -32.11 -8.18 -9.73
N ALA A 609 -32.19 -9.32 -9.04
CA ALA A 609 -32.93 -10.47 -9.56
C ALA A 609 -34.42 -10.16 -9.81
N VAL A 610 -35.07 -9.45 -8.89
CA VAL A 610 -36.47 -8.99 -9.04
C VAL A 610 -36.60 -8.01 -10.21
N LEU A 611 -35.69 -7.05 -10.35
CA LEU A 611 -35.69 -6.11 -11.48
C LEU A 611 -35.63 -6.85 -12.82
N PHE A 612 -34.72 -7.81 -12.95
CA PHE A 612 -34.62 -8.65 -14.16
C PHE A 612 -35.82 -9.57 -14.34
N GLY A 613 -36.46 -10.01 -13.25
CA GLY A 613 -37.73 -10.76 -13.29
C GLY A 613 -38.88 -9.92 -13.85
N VAL A 614 -39.00 -8.66 -13.44
CA VAL A 614 -39.98 -7.71 -14.00
C VAL A 614 -39.71 -7.46 -15.49
N ILE A 615 -38.45 -7.23 -15.86
CA ILE A 615 -38.03 -7.09 -17.27
C ILE A 615 -38.39 -8.33 -18.09
N THR A 616 -38.20 -9.52 -17.52
CA THR A 616 -38.54 -10.80 -18.17
C THR A 616 -40.05 -10.89 -18.42
N LEU A 617 -40.87 -10.54 -17.43
CA LEU A 617 -42.33 -10.55 -17.58
C LEU A 617 -42.79 -9.56 -18.65
N LEU A 618 -42.29 -8.32 -18.60
CA LEU A 618 -42.68 -7.27 -19.55
C LEU A 618 -42.26 -7.60 -20.99
N SER A 619 -41.03 -8.07 -21.19
CA SER A 619 -40.58 -8.50 -22.52
C SER A 619 -41.36 -9.68 -23.07
N ALA A 620 -41.80 -10.61 -22.21
CA ALA A 620 -42.64 -11.74 -22.62
C ALA A 620 -44.03 -11.27 -23.08
N LEU A 621 -44.62 -10.29 -22.37
CA LEU A 621 -45.91 -9.70 -22.75
C LEU A 621 -45.84 -8.99 -24.10
N ASP A 622 -44.70 -8.37 -24.41
CA ASP A 622 -44.45 -7.69 -25.69
C ASP A 622 -43.99 -8.65 -26.81
N GLY A 623 -43.87 -9.96 -26.54
CA GLY A 623 -43.43 -10.96 -27.51
C GLY A 623 -41.94 -10.92 -27.87
N ALA A 624 -41.12 -10.22 -27.07
CA ALA A 624 -39.68 -10.08 -27.31
C ALA A 624 -38.87 -11.25 -26.71
N TRP A 625 -39.02 -12.44 -27.32
CA TRP A 625 -38.50 -13.71 -26.78
C TRP A 625 -37.00 -13.74 -26.49
N LEU A 626 -36.18 -13.06 -27.30
CA LEU A 626 -34.73 -13.00 -27.07
C LEU A 626 -34.40 -12.25 -25.78
N ALA A 627 -35.03 -11.09 -25.57
CA ALA A 627 -34.87 -10.31 -24.34
C ALA A 627 -35.37 -11.11 -23.13
N THR A 628 -36.55 -11.73 -23.24
CA THR A 628 -37.14 -12.59 -22.20
C THR A 628 -36.20 -13.71 -21.79
N LEU A 629 -35.66 -14.47 -22.75
CA LEU A 629 -34.79 -15.60 -22.47
C LEU A 629 -33.52 -15.13 -21.73
N MET A 630 -32.86 -14.08 -22.23
CA MET A 630 -31.61 -13.59 -21.66
C MET A 630 -31.80 -13.04 -20.25
N THR A 631 -32.87 -12.27 -20.00
CA THR A 631 -33.13 -11.69 -18.68
C THR A 631 -33.62 -12.73 -17.68
N ALA A 632 -34.37 -13.75 -18.15
CA ALA A 632 -34.76 -14.90 -17.34
C ALA A 632 -33.53 -15.68 -16.86
N ILE A 633 -32.62 -16.03 -17.80
CA ILE A 633 -31.37 -16.74 -17.48
C ILE A 633 -30.57 -15.96 -16.43
N PHE A 634 -30.43 -14.65 -16.59
CA PHE A 634 -29.68 -13.82 -15.64
C PHE A 634 -30.35 -13.73 -14.26
N SER A 635 -31.67 -13.51 -14.21
CA SER A 635 -32.43 -13.48 -12.95
C SER A 635 -32.34 -14.82 -12.20
N THR A 636 -32.55 -15.93 -12.92
CA THR A 636 -32.41 -17.28 -12.36
C THR A 636 -30.98 -17.52 -11.88
N TRP A 637 -29.96 -17.13 -12.67
CA TRP A 637 -28.57 -17.27 -12.27
C TRP A 637 -28.27 -16.54 -10.96
N LEU A 638 -28.69 -15.28 -10.80
CA LEU A 638 -28.51 -14.52 -9.54
C LEU A 638 -29.16 -15.20 -8.34
N LEU A 639 -30.41 -15.67 -8.47
CA LEU A 639 -31.10 -16.38 -7.39
C LEU A 639 -30.39 -17.70 -7.05
N THR A 640 -29.93 -18.44 -8.06
CA THR A 640 -29.17 -19.68 -7.84
C THR A 640 -27.83 -19.42 -7.16
N MET A 641 -27.14 -18.32 -7.48
CA MET A 641 -25.92 -17.90 -6.80
C MET A 641 -26.19 -17.53 -5.35
N GLY A 642 -27.23 -16.74 -5.06
CA GLY A 642 -27.59 -16.40 -3.68
C GLY A 642 -27.91 -17.64 -2.83
N LEU A 643 -28.70 -18.57 -3.37
CA LEU A 643 -29.01 -19.84 -2.70
C LEU A 643 -27.77 -20.70 -2.50
N ARG A 644 -26.86 -20.73 -3.49
CA ARG A 644 -25.59 -21.44 -3.41
C ARG A 644 -24.70 -20.88 -2.32
N ASP A 645 -24.46 -19.58 -2.34
CA ASP A 645 -23.61 -18.88 -1.40
C ASP A 645 -24.13 -19.07 0.03
N SER A 646 -25.43 -18.82 0.27
CA SER A 646 -26.04 -19.04 1.59
C SER A 646 -25.99 -20.51 2.04
N GLY A 647 -26.20 -21.47 1.14
CA GLY A 647 -26.14 -22.90 1.47
C GLY A 647 -24.73 -23.39 1.81
N VAL A 648 -23.70 -22.80 1.19
CA VAL A 648 -22.30 -23.06 1.55
C VAL A 648 -21.97 -22.45 2.91
N ALA A 649 -22.40 -21.20 3.16
CA ALA A 649 -22.19 -20.53 4.44
C ALA A 649 -22.84 -21.29 5.62
N ILE A 650 -24.02 -21.88 5.41
CA ILE A 650 -24.65 -22.75 6.42
C ILE A 650 -23.78 -23.99 6.69
N ALA A 651 -23.33 -24.67 5.64
CA ALA A 651 -22.51 -25.86 5.78
C ALA A 651 -21.18 -25.58 6.50
N ASP A 652 -20.56 -24.43 6.25
CA ASP A 652 -19.36 -23.99 6.95
C ASP A 652 -19.65 -23.70 8.43
N ALA A 653 -20.74 -22.99 8.72
CA ALA A 653 -21.17 -22.68 10.09
C ALA A 653 -21.47 -23.95 10.91
N GLU A 654 -22.26 -24.88 10.35
CA GLU A 654 -22.57 -26.16 11.01
C GLU A 654 -21.29 -26.92 11.32
N LYS A 655 -20.37 -27.02 10.36
CA LYS A 655 -19.12 -27.75 10.59
C LYS A 655 -18.25 -27.09 11.64
N ALA A 656 -18.11 -25.76 11.61
CA ALA A 656 -17.29 -25.06 12.60
C ALA A 656 -17.83 -25.29 14.02
N ILE A 657 -19.15 -25.25 14.20
CA ILE A 657 -19.80 -25.57 15.48
C ILE A 657 -19.53 -27.02 15.88
N GLU A 658 -19.69 -27.98 14.96
CA GLU A 658 -19.37 -29.39 15.21
C GLU A 658 -17.90 -29.61 15.61
N ASP A 659 -16.95 -28.93 14.94
CA ASP A 659 -15.52 -29.05 15.19
C ASP A 659 -15.13 -28.50 16.57
N VAL A 660 -15.78 -27.41 17.02
CA VAL A 660 -15.62 -26.90 18.39
C VAL A 660 -16.11 -27.93 19.41
N GLY A 661 -17.29 -28.52 19.20
CA GLY A 661 -17.81 -29.60 20.04
C GLY A 661 -16.87 -30.82 20.11
N ALA A 662 -16.34 -31.24 18.96
CA ALA A 662 -15.44 -32.39 18.87
C ALA A 662 -14.09 -32.16 19.56
N THR A 663 -13.52 -30.95 19.48
CA THR A 663 -12.25 -30.61 20.13
C THR A 663 -12.37 -30.65 21.66
N SER A 664 -13.57 -30.35 22.17
CA SER A 664 -13.85 -30.27 23.61
C SER A 664 -14.00 -31.65 24.26
N ASN A 665 -14.63 -32.60 23.56
CA ASN A 665 -14.78 -33.98 24.01
C ASN A 665 -13.45 -34.77 24.06
N VAL A 666 -12.44 -34.36 23.28
CA VAL A 666 -11.12 -35.02 23.29
C VAL A 666 -10.31 -34.63 24.52
N ASN A 667 -10.34 -33.35 24.92
CA ASN A 667 -9.64 -32.88 26.12
C ASN A 667 -10.21 -33.46 27.43
N GLU A 668 -11.50 -33.81 27.47
CA GLU A 668 -12.11 -34.50 28.62
C GLU A 668 -11.78 -36.00 28.69
N SER A 669 -11.24 -36.60 27.61
CA SER A 669 -10.87 -38.03 27.58
C SER A 669 -9.41 -38.31 27.96
N GLU A 670 -8.57 -37.27 28.03
CA GLU A 670 -7.15 -37.34 28.41
C GLU A 670 -6.88 -36.86 29.87
N THR A 671 -7.91 -36.41 30.59
CA THR A 671 -7.89 -36.05 32.02
C THR A 671 -8.71 -37.03 32.84
#